data_AF-A0A8C1ZD81-F1
#
_entry.id   AF-A0A8C1ZD81-F1
#
_cell.length_a   1.000
_cell.length_b   1.000
_cell.length_c   1.000
_cell.angle_alpha   90.00
_cell.angle_beta   90.00
_cell.angle_gamma   90.00
#
_symmetry.space_group_name_H-M   'P 1'
#
loop_
_entity.id
_entity.type
_entity.pdbx_description
1 polymer ?
#
loop_
_entity_poly.entity_id
_entity_poly.type
_entity_poly.pdbx_seq_one_letter_code
_entity_poly.pdbx_strand_id
1 'polypeptide(L)'
;MEPLRSGGRIPDYGLDQTEQFLPASDAKKLQKKRISFRAIMTIGLPTALAIIALVTGLLVWHFHYRYNGRVRKLFSGYLTISSQTFSDAYENSNTTEYKELASKVSKQLKGIYGQVRLLSKNHVGSNVQGFSEGSNNGIIAYYLSEFNVPESQVSAVDEAMASLDGVGNARKSQRGFGRRTDSSLTFDGMTSGAVDARLASRNLKRSVKTSHHAHGNQTDIIRSPGFPDSAYLPNLYTEWQIRADPEHRIRLEFDILDLEKDCRNDFIKVYDSLAPSEKQVIVEKCGYRLPDEKLVFISSGNVMLVTLVTNEEKNFPGFRAFYFQIPAKIQDCGGRLTGLRGTFTSPGYPSHYPPQTDCVWNIEVPSGKHIKVKFDKLSIHSPEQNTISCPADYLEINYRICGEKPPKTVYTIKSNQATVRFYSDMSYVSEGFSAEFEAFEPTNPCPGSFQCDNDLCVSPNLQCDGYNDCGDMSDERGCTCNETQIKCKNGFCKPSFWRCDGVNDCGDNTDEENCGNCKAQEFRCRNSRCIPTQKQCNGYNDCGDGSDESQCEKSIAVHCSAITYKCKNNQCISKLNPMCDGETDCADGSDEAECKCGIKPYKSSRIVGGKDSNDGEWPWQVSLHMKTQGHVCGASVISNRWLVTAAHCVQDNEKFKYSQPDQWEVYLGLLNQGETSKSTLKHVKRIISHPLYDHLSYDNDIALMELDSPVTLSQNIWPVCLPEATHDFPAGKSVWITGWGKLREEVDAVASVLQKAEVRIINSTVCRKLMDDGITPRMICAGVLSGGVDACQGDSGGPMTSTESNGRMFLAGVVSWGDGCGRRNRPGIYTRVTEYRSWIREMTGV
;
A
#
# COMPACT_ATOMS: atom_id res chain seq x y z
N MET A 1 66.89 -9.16 34.75
CA MET A 1 67.97 -10.15 34.50
C MET A 1 67.90 -10.52 33.03
N GLU A 2 68.69 -9.84 32.21
CA GLU A 2 69.15 -10.30 30.90
C GLU A 2 70.41 -11.19 31.09
N PRO A 3 71.00 -11.83 30.06
CA PRO A 3 70.54 -12.13 28.69
C PRO A 3 70.87 -13.60 28.26
N LEU A 4 70.57 -13.98 27.01
CA LEU A 4 71.46 -14.82 26.18
C LEU A 4 71.11 -14.70 24.67
N ARG A 5 72.17 -14.60 23.85
CA ARG A 5 72.22 -14.36 22.39
C ARG A 5 72.42 -15.66 21.58
N SER A 6 71.85 -15.73 20.37
CA SER A 6 72.44 -16.17 19.08
C SER A 6 71.33 -16.19 18.02
N GLY A 7 71.41 -15.75 16.75
CA GLY A 7 72.51 -15.52 15.83
C GLY A 7 72.23 -16.28 14.51
N GLY A 8 71.80 -15.61 13.44
CA GLY A 8 71.58 -16.20 12.10
C GLY A 8 71.21 -15.14 11.06
N ARG A 9 71.82 -15.19 9.87
CA ARG A 9 72.24 -14.05 9.02
C ARG A 9 71.75 -14.20 7.55
N ILE A 10 71.04 -13.18 6.99
CA ILE A 10 71.14 -12.49 5.64
C ILE A 10 70.89 -13.37 4.35
N PRO A 11 70.22 -12.90 3.25
CA PRO A 11 70.43 -11.60 2.59
C PRO A 11 69.23 -10.79 2.06
N ASP A 12 69.53 -9.49 1.98
CA ASP A 12 68.80 -8.37 1.41
C ASP A 12 69.46 -8.00 0.06
N TYR A 13 68.66 -7.71 -0.97
CA TYR A 13 69.10 -7.22 -2.28
C TYR A 13 68.29 -5.96 -2.59
N GLY A 14 69.00 -4.84 -2.73
CA GLY A 14 68.43 -3.53 -3.04
C GLY A 14 68.59 -3.07 -4.50
N LEU A 15 68.42 -1.75 -4.64
CA LEU A 15 68.49 -0.84 -5.82
C LEU A 15 67.12 -0.65 -6.50
N ASP A 16 66.65 0.55 -6.83
CA ASP A 16 67.17 1.92 -6.76
C ASP A 16 65.96 2.84 -7.05
N GLN A 17 65.86 4.02 -6.43
CA GLN A 17 65.47 5.25 -7.15
C GLN A 17 65.63 6.51 -6.28
N THR A 18 66.37 7.42 -6.89
CA THR A 18 66.70 8.79 -6.52
C THR A 18 65.49 9.70 -6.38
N GLU A 19 65.42 10.52 -5.31
CA GLU A 19 64.77 11.83 -5.39
C GLU A 19 65.63 12.93 -4.76
N GLN A 20 65.88 13.95 -5.58
CA GLN A 20 66.61 15.17 -5.26
C GLN A 20 65.73 16.11 -4.43
N PHE A 21 66.27 16.58 -3.30
CA PHE A 21 65.74 17.72 -2.57
C PHE A 21 65.96 19.02 -3.38
N LEU A 22 64.89 19.73 -3.70
CA LEU A 22 64.95 21.10 -4.23
C LEU A 22 65.09 22.11 -3.07
N PRO A 23 65.90 23.18 -3.22
CA PRO A 23 66.15 24.14 -2.16
C PRO A 23 65.04 25.19 -2.05
N ALA A 24 64.85 25.69 -0.83
CA ALA A 24 64.00 26.83 -0.50
C ALA A 24 64.43 28.08 -1.27
N SER A 25 63.48 28.78 -1.90
CA SER A 25 63.72 30.04 -2.58
C SER A 25 63.28 31.24 -1.74
N ASP A 26 64.20 32.19 -1.72
CA ASP A 26 64.33 33.38 -0.91
C ASP A 26 63.29 34.47 -1.24
N ALA A 27 62.84 35.18 -0.21
CA ALA A 27 61.85 36.24 -0.31
C ALA A 27 62.53 37.57 -0.68
N LYS A 28 62.62 37.92 -1.98
CA LYS A 28 62.81 39.30 -2.45
C LYS A 28 62.65 39.45 -3.97
N LYS A 29 61.48 39.94 -4.41
CA LYS A 29 61.29 41.02 -5.42
C LYS A 29 59.84 41.04 -5.92
N LEU A 30 59.04 41.90 -5.31
CA LEU A 30 57.79 42.42 -5.85
C LEU A 30 58.11 43.46 -6.94
N GLN A 31 57.80 43.17 -8.21
CA GLN A 31 57.40 44.20 -9.17
C GLN A 31 56.16 43.71 -9.93
N LYS A 32 55.00 44.24 -9.53
CA LYS A 32 53.71 44.08 -10.21
C LYS A 32 53.77 44.74 -11.59
N LYS A 33 53.72 43.96 -12.66
CA LYS A 33 53.24 44.43 -13.97
C LYS A 33 51.74 44.12 -14.04
N ARG A 34 50.90 45.17 -13.97
CA ARG A 34 49.44 45.09 -14.11
C ARG A 34 49.09 44.61 -15.53
N ILE A 35 48.68 43.35 -15.67
CA ILE A 35 48.00 42.85 -16.87
C ILE A 35 46.52 43.18 -16.73
N SER A 36 45.93 43.78 -17.76
CA SER A 36 44.58 44.35 -17.69
C SER A 36 43.52 43.25 -17.53
N PHE A 37 42.62 43.45 -16.56
CA PHE A 37 41.50 42.57 -16.20
C PHE A 37 40.51 42.32 -17.36
N ARG A 38 40.55 43.16 -18.41
CA ARG A 38 39.70 43.02 -19.60
C ARG A 38 40.08 41.83 -20.50
N ALA A 39 41.34 41.41 -20.52
CA ALA A 39 41.79 40.29 -21.36
C ALA A 39 41.45 38.90 -20.78
N ILE A 40 41.32 38.81 -19.46
CA ILE A 40 40.98 37.54 -18.76
C ILE A 40 39.48 37.24 -18.90
N MET A 41 38.64 38.27 -18.91
CA MET A 41 37.17 38.10 -19.04
C MET A 41 36.70 37.86 -20.48
N THR A 42 37.43 38.32 -21.51
CA THR A 42 37.01 38.15 -22.91
C THR A 42 37.47 36.85 -23.56
N ILE A 43 38.56 36.24 -23.08
CA ILE A 43 39.14 35.03 -23.70
C ILE A 43 39.19 33.86 -22.71
N GLY A 44 39.44 34.09 -21.42
CA GLY A 44 39.62 33.03 -20.41
C GLY A 44 38.31 32.39 -19.92
N LEU A 45 37.26 33.19 -19.70
CA LEU A 45 35.96 32.68 -19.26
C LEU A 45 35.23 31.82 -20.30
N PRO A 46 35.13 32.21 -21.59
CA PRO A 46 34.46 31.38 -22.59
C PRO A 46 35.25 30.11 -22.93
N THR A 47 36.59 30.14 -22.86
CA THR A 47 37.42 28.94 -23.08
C THR A 47 37.31 27.95 -21.92
N ALA A 48 37.29 28.43 -20.67
CA ALA A 48 37.05 27.57 -19.50
C ALA A 48 35.66 26.93 -19.52
N LEU A 49 34.61 27.71 -19.87
CA LEU A 49 33.24 27.18 -20.00
C LEU A 49 33.12 26.17 -21.16
N ALA A 50 33.81 26.39 -22.28
CA ALA A 50 33.83 25.44 -23.39
C ALA A 50 34.54 24.13 -23.01
N ILE A 51 35.64 24.19 -22.25
CA ILE A 51 36.34 22.99 -21.74
C ILE A 51 35.45 22.24 -20.75
N ILE A 52 34.78 22.93 -19.83
CA ILE A 52 33.85 22.31 -18.87
C ILE A 52 32.69 21.65 -19.63
N ALA A 53 32.09 22.31 -20.62
CA ALA A 53 31.02 21.75 -21.44
C ALA A 53 31.47 20.51 -22.23
N LEU A 54 32.70 20.51 -22.74
CA LEU A 54 33.28 19.39 -23.48
C LEU A 54 33.60 18.22 -22.53
N VAL A 55 34.11 18.48 -21.33
CA VAL A 55 34.35 17.46 -20.29
C VAL A 55 33.03 16.90 -19.77
N THR A 56 32.02 17.71 -19.49
CA THR A 56 30.69 17.23 -19.11
C THR A 56 30.03 16.47 -20.25
N GLY A 57 30.19 16.91 -21.50
CA GLY A 57 29.72 16.19 -22.68
C GLY A 57 30.40 14.84 -22.85
N LEU A 58 31.72 14.78 -22.62
CA LEU A 58 32.50 13.54 -22.62
C LEU A 58 32.15 12.62 -21.45
N LEU A 59 31.87 13.16 -20.26
CA LEU A 59 31.46 12.39 -19.09
C LEU A 59 30.03 11.87 -19.25
N VAL A 60 29.09 12.68 -19.75
CA VAL A 60 27.74 12.24 -20.11
C VAL A 60 27.82 11.19 -21.21
N TRP A 61 28.66 11.37 -22.23
CA TRP A 61 28.90 10.35 -23.25
C TRP A 61 29.56 9.08 -22.67
N HIS A 62 30.48 9.21 -21.72
CA HIS A 62 31.15 8.07 -21.08
C HIS A 62 30.20 7.29 -20.15
N PHE A 63 29.39 7.97 -19.34
CA PHE A 63 28.48 7.33 -18.39
C PHE A 63 27.15 6.91 -19.01
N HIS A 64 26.59 7.66 -19.96
CA HIS A 64 25.29 7.36 -20.58
C HIS A 64 25.40 6.52 -21.87
N TYR A 65 26.52 6.60 -22.60
CA TYR A 65 26.69 5.91 -23.90
C TYR A 65 27.77 4.83 -23.90
N ARG A 66 28.73 4.83 -22.97
CA ARG A 66 29.83 3.84 -22.94
C ARG A 66 29.67 2.73 -21.91
N TYR A 67 28.72 2.83 -20.98
CA TYR A 67 28.38 1.72 -20.08
C TYR A 67 27.57 0.67 -20.85
N ASN A 68 28.26 -0.13 -21.68
CA ASN A 68 27.70 -1.28 -22.39
C ASN A 68 27.54 -2.48 -21.45
N GLY A 69 26.85 -2.28 -20.32
CA GLY A 69 26.42 -3.36 -19.45
C GLY A 69 25.42 -4.24 -20.21
N ARG A 70 25.71 -5.54 -20.33
CA ARG A 70 24.71 -6.51 -20.79
C ARG A 70 24.16 -7.26 -19.59
N VAL A 71 22.84 -7.36 -19.52
CA VAL A 71 22.11 -8.01 -18.45
C VAL A 71 21.58 -9.35 -18.96
N ARG A 72 21.70 -10.38 -18.11
CA ARG A 72 21.10 -11.68 -18.35
C ARG A 72 19.61 -11.59 -17.99
N LYS A 73 18.74 -11.83 -18.97
CA LYS A 73 17.29 -11.87 -18.80
C LYS A 73 16.77 -13.27 -19.10
N LEU A 74 15.85 -13.73 -18.25
CA LEU A 74 15.21 -15.03 -18.38
C LEU A 74 13.71 -14.79 -18.62
N PHE A 75 13.18 -15.52 -19.60
CA PHE A 75 11.74 -15.59 -19.86
C PHE A 75 11.32 -17.05 -19.77
N SER A 76 10.20 -17.31 -19.13
CA SER A 76 9.63 -18.66 -19.03
C SER A 76 8.23 -18.66 -19.61
N GLY A 77 7.73 -19.84 -19.94
CA GLY A 77 6.42 -19.95 -20.53
C GLY A 77 6.10 -21.38 -20.92
N TYR A 78 5.02 -21.52 -21.68
CA TYR A 78 4.61 -22.82 -22.20
C TYR A 78 4.13 -22.73 -23.65
N LEU A 79 4.28 -23.84 -24.36
CA LEU A 79 3.82 -24.06 -25.73
C LEU A 79 2.80 -25.20 -25.74
N THR A 80 1.66 -24.99 -26.38
CA THR A 80 0.67 -26.06 -26.57
C THR A 80 0.90 -26.77 -27.91
N ILE A 81 1.03 -28.09 -27.89
CA ILE A 81 1.37 -28.94 -29.04
C ILE A 81 0.19 -29.89 -29.28
N SER A 82 -0.50 -29.73 -30.40
CA SER A 82 -1.63 -30.60 -30.80
C SER A 82 -1.23 -31.82 -31.63
N SER A 83 -0.03 -31.81 -32.22
CA SER A 83 0.42 -32.90 -33.12
C SER A 83 0.81 -34.21 -32.43
N GLN A 84 0.92 -34.24 -31.10
CA GLN A 84 1.45 -35.38 -30.35
C GLN A 84 0.66 -35.59 -29.07
N THR A 85 0.58 -36.86 -28.64
CA THR A 85 -0.07 -37.26 -27.39
C THR A 85 0.93 -37.41 -26.27
N PHE A 86 0.54 -37.03 -25.06
CA PHE A 86 1.38 -37.20 -23.89
C PHE A 86 1.71 -38.68 -23.64
N SER A 87 2.92 -38.94 -23.14
CA SER A 87 3.45 -40.25 -22.81
C SER A 87 4.19 -40.14 -21.48
N ASP A 88 4.03 -41.12 -20.60
CA ASP A 88 4.66 -41.16 -19.27
C ASP A 88 6.19 -41.08 -19.36
N ALA A 89 6.79 -41.46 -20.50
CA ALA A 89 8.21 -41.31 -20.76
C ALA A 89 8.70 -39.85 -20.71
N TYR A 90 7.79 -38.87 -20.87
CA TYR A 90 8.09 -37.43 -20.79
C TYR A 90 8.16 -36.90 -19.36
N GLU A 91 7.81 -37.69 -18.34
CA GLU A 91 7.95 -37.29 -16.94
C GLU A 91 9.41 -37.26 -16.49
N ASN A 92 10.25 -38.11 -17.09
CA ASN A 92 11.65 -38.23 -16.74
C ASN A 92 12.55 -37.58 -17.79
N SER A 93 13.22 -36.49 -17.40
CA SER A 93 14.11 -35.71 -18.29
C SER A 93 15.31 -36.49 -18.85
N ASN A 94 15.62 -37.66 -18.28
CA ASN A 94 16.73 -38.49 -18.74
C ASN A 94 16.39 -39.41 -19.91
N THR A 95 15.10 -39.64 -20.20
CA THR A 95 14.65 -40.54 -21.28
C THR A 95 15.03 -39.98 -22.65
N THR A 96 15.13 -40.87 -23.63
CA THR A 96 15.43 -40.51 -25.02
C THR A 96 14.27 -39.73 -25.65
N GLU A 97 13.05 -40.14 -25.36
CA GLU A 97 11.79 -39.56 -25.82
C GLU A 97 11.66 -38.10 -25.37
N TYR A 98 11.95 -37.82 -24.09
CA TYR A 98 11.98 -36.46 -23.55
C TYR A 98 12.98 -35.59 -24.30
N LYS A 99 14.23 -36.06 -24.44
CA LYS A 99 15.32 -35.29 -25.07
C LYS A 99 15.04 -34.99 -26.53
N GLU A 100 14.46 -35.93 -27.26
CA GLU A 100 14.06 -35.73 -28.65
C GLU A 100 12.97 -34.67 -28.80
N LEU A 101 11.90 -34.75 -28.00
CA LEU A 101 10.82 -33.76 -28.04
C LEU A 101 11.31 -32.39 -27.58
N ALA A 102 12.11 -32.33 -26.51
CA ALA A 102 12.70 -31.10 -26.00
C ALA A 102 13.60 -30.42 -27.03
N SER A 103 14.39 -31.19 -27.79
CA SER A 103 15.21 -30.69 -28.89
C SER A 103 14.35 -30.10 -30.02
N LYS A 104 13.25 -30.77 -30.40
CA LYS A 104 12.30 -30.27 -31.40
C LYS A 104 11.65 -28.96 -30.95
N VAL A 105 11.17 -28.88 -29.70
CA VAL A 105 10.58 -27.65 -29.12
C VAL A 105 11.59 -26.51 -29.07
N SER A 106 12.82 -26.78 -28.64
CA SER A 106 13.89 -25.77 -28.57
C SER A 106 14.24 -25.21 -29.96
N LYS A 107 14.27 -26.07 -30.98
CA LYS A 107 14.48 -25.66 -32.38
C LYS A 107 13.34 -24.78 -32.89
N GLN A 108 12.09 -25.09 -32.52
CA GLN A 108 10.92 -24.27 -32.86
C GLN A 108 10.95 -22.90 -32.17
N LEU A 109 11.27 -22.84 -30.87
CA LEU A 109 11.43 -21.58 -30.12
C LEU A 109 12.48 -20.67 -30.77
N LYS A 110 13.63 -21.24 -31.19
CA LYS A 110 14.65 -20.49 -31.93
C LYS A 110 14.11 -19.93 -33.26
N GLY A 111 13.26 -20.68 -33.95
CA GLY A 111 12.56 -20.23 -35.15
C GLY A 111 11.60 -19.07 -34.88
N ILE A 112 10.80 -19.15 -33.80
CA ILE A 112 9.84 -18.11 -33.38
C ILE A 112 10.59 -16.82 -33.02
N TYR A 113 11.59 -16.89 -32.14
CA TYR A 113 12.41 -15.72 -31.79
C TYR A 113 13.18 -15.17 -33.00
N GLY A 114 13.52 -16.03 -33.98
CA GLY A 114 14.12 -15.65 -35.25
C GLY A 114 13.28 -14.66 -36.08
N GLN A 115 11.96 -14.63 -35.90
CA GLN A 115 11.04 -13.76 -36.64
C GLN A 115 11.12 -12.30 -36.16
N VAL A 116 11.53 -12.08 -34.91
CA VAL A 116 11.67 -10.75 -34.32
C VAL A 116 13.16 -10.41 -34.22
N ARG A 117 13.60 -9.43 -35.01
CA ARG A 117 15.03 -9.04 -35.11
C ARG A 117 15.69 -8.75 -33.75
N LEU A 118 14.94 -8.16 -32.83
CA LEU A 118 15.44 -7.80 -31.49
C LEU A 118 15.68 -9.04 -30.62
N LEU A 119 14.76 -10.02 -30.68
CA LEU A 119 14.85 -11.26 -29.91
C LEU A 119 15.92 -12.18 -30.50
N SER A 120 15.96 -12.35 -31.82
CA SER A 120 16.94 -13.20 -32.49
C SER A 120 18.39 -12.78 -32.24
N LYS A 121 18.64 -11.48 -32.12
CA LYS A 121 19.98 -10.93 -31.83
C LYS A 121 20.45 -11.21 -30.40
N ASN A 122 19.53 -11.18 -29.44
CA ASN A 122 19.85 -11.26 -28.01
C ASN A 122 19.58 -12.65 -27.40
N HIS A 123 18.96 -13.57 -28.14
CA HIS A 123 18.68 -14.95 -27.71
C HIS A 123 19.98 -15.75 -27.57
N VAL A 124 20.15 -16.38 -26.40
CA VAL A 124 21.29 -17.26 -26.10
C VAL A 124 20.91 -18.72 -26.31
N GLY A 125 19.77 -19.13 -25.74
CA GLY A 125 19.29 -20.51 -25.81
C GLY A 125 17.94 -20.68 -25.13
N SER A 126 17.29 -21.81 -25.40
CA SER A 126 16.05 -22.21 -24.75
C SER A 126 16.23 -23.61 -24.19
N ASN A 127 15.79 -23.80 -22.95
CA ASN A 127 15.78 -25.09 -22.28
C ASN A 127 14.33 -25.48 -21.94
N VAL A 128 13.97 -26.74 -22.18
CA VAL A 128 12.65 -27.26 -21.82
C VAL A 128 12.69 -27.76 -20.39
N GLN A 129 11.81 -27.21 -19.56
CA GLN A 129 11.74 -27.50 -18.13
C GLN A 129 10.89 -28.73 -17.83
N GLY A 130 9.88 -29.05 -18.64
CA GLY A 130 9.03 -30.21 -18.44
C GLY A 130 7.90 -30.27 -19.46
N PHE A 131 7.18 -31.38 -19.44
CA PHE A 131 5.98 -31.58 -20.25
C PHE A 131 4.81 -31.95 -19.34
N SER A 132 3.60 -31.56 -19.74
CA SER A 132 2.36 -32.06 -19.16
C SER A 132 1.33 -32.30 -20.26
N GLU A 133 0.21 -32.88 -19.88
CA GLU A 133 -0.99 -32.96 -20.71
C GLU A 133 -1.56 -31.57 -20.99
N GLY A 134 -2.11 -31.42 -22.19
CA GLY A 134 -2.92 -30.28 -22.57
C GLY A 134 -4.29 -30.69 -23.09
N SER A 135 -5.11 -29.71 -23.43
CA SER A 135 -6.45 -29.93 -24.00
C SER A 135 -6.40 -30.79 -25.27
N ASN A 136 -7.43 -31.61 -25.49
CA ASN A 136 -7.58 -32.51 -26.64
C ASN A 136 -6.45 -33.55 -26.80
N ASN A 137 -5.96 -34.12 -25.69
CA ASN A 137 -4.83 -35.06 -25.65
C ASN A 137 -3.51 -34.47 -26.20
N GLY A 138 -3.39 -33.15 -26.31
CA GLY A 138 -2.14 -32.49 -26.69
C GLY A 138 -1.09 -32.50 -25.57
N ILE A 139 0.08 -31.94 -25.85
CA ILE A 139 1.19 -31.78 -24.89
C ILE A 139 1.39 -30.29 -24.61
N ILE A 140 1.58 -29.93 -23.34
CA ILE A 140 2.09 -28.62 -22.93
C ILE A 140 3.59 -28.75 -22.65
N ALA A 141 4.40 -27.96 -23.35
CA ALA A 141 5.85 -27.92 -23.17
C ALA A 141 6.24 -26.63 -22.42
N TYR A 142 6.73 -26.76 -21.19
CA TYR A 142 7.19 -25.65 -20.38
C TYR A 142 8.66 -25.36 -20.68
N TYR A 143 9.02 -24.11 -20.91
CA TYR A 143 10.37 -23.73 -21.30
C TYR A 143 10.89 -22.52 -20.54
N LEU A 144 12.21 -22.39 -20.54
CA LEU A 144 12.97 -21.26 -20.03
C LEU A 144 13.93 -20.80 -21.12
N SER A 145 13.83 -19.55 -21.54
CA SER A 145 14.65 -18.94 -22.57
C SER A 145 15.56 -17.87 -21.97
N GLU A 146 16.84 -17.94 -22.32
CA GLU A 146 17.86 -17.00 -21.87
C GLU A 146 18.18 -15.98 -22.97
N PHE A 147 18.21 -14.71 -22.57
CA PHE A 147 18.58 -13.59 -23.41
C PHE A 147 19.69 -12.79 -22.74
N ASN A 148 20.68 -12.42 -23.53
CA ASN A 148 21.76 -11.54 -23.10
C ASN A 148 21.48 -10.17 -23.74
N VAL A 149 20.93 -9.23 -23.00
CA VAL A 149 20.34 -7.99 -23.54
C VAL A 149 21.16 -6.77 -23.09
N PRO A 150 21.46 -5.79 -23.96
CA PRO A 150 22.00 -4.50 -23.53
C PRO A 150 21.02 -3.81 -22.57
N GLU A 151 21.50 -3.21 -21.49
CA GLU A 151 20.65 -2.56 -20.48
C GLU A 151 19.68 -1.53 -21.07
N SER A 152 20.09 -0.79 -22.11
CA SER A 152 19.26 0.18 -22.83
C SER A 152 18.11 -0.42 -23.65
N GLN A 153 18.11 -1.74 -23.88
CA GLN A 153 17.11 -2.43 -24.71
C GLN A 153 16.22 -3.39 -23.92
N VAL A 154 16.32 -3.39 -22.58
CA VAL A 154 15.56 -4.32 -21.72
C VAL A 154 14.05 -4.15 -21.91
N SER A 155 13.52 -2.94 -21.77
CA SER A 155 12.07 -2.68 -21.92
C SER A 155 11.55 -3.05 -23.31
N ALA A 156 12.34 -2.78 -24.36
CA ALA A 156 11.96 -3.14 -25.73
C ALA A 156 11.94 -4.66 -25.96
N VAL A 157 12.79 -5.42 -25.27
CA VAL A 157 12.75 -6.89 -25.30
C VAL A 157 11.54 -7.41 -24.51
N ASP A 158 11.22 -6.83 -23.35
CA ASP A 158 10.03 -7.20 -22.57
C ASP A 158 8.75 -6.98 -23.38
N GLU A 159 8.61 -5.83 -24.07
CA GLU A 159 7.49 -5.55 -24.99
C GLU A 159 7.44 -6.51 -26.18
N ALA A 160 8.59 -6.80 -26.80
CA ALA A 160 8.66 -7.74 -27.91
C ALA A 160 8.26 -9.17 -27.49
N MET A 161 8.64 -9.60 -26.29
CA MET A 161 8.21 -10.88 -25.74
C MET A 161 6.71 -10.90 -25.46
N ALA A 162 6.14 -9.85 -24.85
CA ALA A 162 4.71 -9.73 -24.63
C ALA A 162 3.90 -9.78 -25.94
N SER A 163 4.44 -9.24 -27.04
CA SER A 163 3.79 -9.31 -28.36
C SER A 163 3.73 -10.73 -28.97
N LEU A 164 4.52 -11.68 -28.44
CA LEU A 164 4.50 -13.07 -28.86
C LEU A 164 3.43 -13.91 -28.15
N ASP A 165 2.81 -13.38 -27.10
CA ASP A 165 1.71 -14.04 -26.40
C ASP A 165 0.48 -14.14 -27.32
N GLY A 166 -0.11 -15.33 -27.42
CA GLY A 166 -1.32 -15.54 -28.22
C GLY A 166 -1.10 -15.64 -29.74
N VAL A 167 0.16 -15.69 -30.22
CA VAL A 167 0.53 -15.81 -31.66
C VAL A 167 -0.04 -17.07 -32.36
N GLY A 168 -0.61 -18.02 -31.62
CA GLY A 168 -1.35 -19.15 -32.19
C GLY A 168 -2.82 -18.87 -32.53
N ASN A 169 -3.51 -18.00 -31.79
CA ASN A 169 -4.94 -17.69 -32.01
C ASN A 169 -5.17 -16.63 -33.12
N ALA A 170 -4.17 -15.80 -33.43
CA ALA A 170 -4.28 -14.75 -34.45
C ALA A 170 -4.08 -15.24 -35.91
N ARG A 171 -3.74 -16.52 -36.13
CA ARG A 171 -3.35 -17.06 -37.45
C ARG A 171 -4.49 -17.54 -38.36
N LYS A 172 -5.76 -17.25 -38.05
CA LYS A 172 -6.86 -17.43 -39.02
C LYS A 172 -7.11 -16.25 -39.95
N SER A 173 -6.44 -15.10 -39.77
CA SER A 173 -6.84 -13.86 -40.47
C SER A 173 -5.89 -13.28 -41.53
N GLN A 174 -4.60 -13.67 -41.66
CA GLN A 174 -3.77 -13.05 -42.71
C GLN A 174 -2.87 -14.04 -43.48
N ARG A 175 -3.07 -14.03 -44.81
CA ARG A 175 -2.25 -14.68 -45.83
C ARG A 175 -0.79 -14.22 -45.74
N GLY A 176 0.12 -15.19 -45.74
CA GLY A 176 1.47 -15.01 -46.28
C GLY A 176 2.61 -15.38 -45.35
N PHE A 177 2.83 -16.68 -45.08
CA PHE A 177 4.19 -17.19 -44.81
C PHE A 177 4.31 -18.64 -45.27
N GLY A 178 4.71 -18.80 -46.54
CA GLY A 178 5.23 -20.04 -47.05
C GLY A 178 6.74 -20.09 -46.86
N ARG A 179 7.22 -20.93 -45.94
CA ARG A 179 8.39 -21.78 -46.19
C ARG A 179 8.39 -22.95 -45.20
N ARG A 180 7.98 -24.11 -45.72
CA ARG A 180 8.17 -25.42 -45.10
C ARG A 180 9.65 -25.56 -44.74
N THR A 181 9.93 -25.71 -43.45
CA THR A 181 11.13 -26.41 -43.00
C THR A 181 10.68 -27.67 -42.28
N ASP A 182 11.28 -28.76 -42.70
CA ASP A 182 10.99 -30.15 -42.35
C ASP A 182 11.11 -30.39 -40.84
N SER A 183 10.24 -31.25 -40.26
CA SER A 183 10.01 -31.58 -38.82
C SER A 183 9.04 -30.70 -37.99
N SER A 184 7.89 -30.31 -38.56
CA SER A 184 6.97 -29.32 -37.97
C SER A 184 6.00 -29.89 -36.92
N LEU A 185 6.34 -29.78 -35.63
CA LEU A 185 5.35 -29.79 -34.54
C LEU A 185 4.28 -28.72 -34.82
N THR A 186 2.98 -29.06 -34.76
CA THR A 186 1.90 -28.06 -34.80
C THR A 186 1.66 -27.55 -33.38
N PHE A 187 1.72 -26.23 -33.20
CA PHE A 187 1.43 -25.60 -31.92
C PHE A 187 0.24 -24.65 -32.04
N ASP A 188 -0.60 -24.64 -31.03
CA ASP A 188 -1.87 -23.88 -31.03
C ASP A 188 -1.72 -22.52 -30.35
N GLY A 189 -0.67 -22.34 -29.53
CA GLY A 189 -0.43 -21.13 -28.78
C GLY A 189 0.92 -21.14 -28.06
N MET A 190 1.42 -19.93 -27.78
CA MET A 190 2.59 -19.68 -26.95
C MET A 190 2.22 -18.62 -25.93
N THR A 191 2.61 -18.87 -24.68
CA THR A 191 2.56 -17.90 -23.60
C THR A 191 3.97 -17.75 -23.07
N SER A 192 4.38 -16.52 -22.80
CA SER A 192 5.66 -16.15 -22.24
C SER A 192 5.49 -15.11 -21.13
N GLY A 193 6.34 -15.19 -20.13
CA GLY A 193 6.34 -14.32 -18.96
C GLY A 193 7.76 -14.03 -18.52
N ALA A 194 7.93 -12.91 -17.82
CA ALA A 194 9.18 -12.62 -17.14
C ALA A 194 9.39 -13.62 -16.00
N VAL A 195 10.66 -13.92 -15.72
CA VAL A 195 11.10 -14.69 -14.57
C VAL A 195 11.61 -13.71 -13.51
N ASP A 196 11.49 -14.05 -12.23
CA ASP A 196 12.08 -13.28 -11.13
C ASP A 196 13.55 -12.93 -11.46
N ALA A 197 13.89 -11.64 -11.38
CA ALA A 197 15.23 -11.16 -11.69
C ALA A 197 16.31 -11.79 -10.78
N ARG A 198 15.94 -12.20 -9.55
CA ARG A 198 16.83 -12.87 -8.59
C ARG A 198 17.28 -14.25 -9.08
N LEU A 199 16.46 -14.93 -9.89
CA LEU A 199 16.81 -16.21 -10.52
C LEU A 199 17.85 -16.07 -11.63
N ALA A 200 18.00 -14.86 -12.20
CA ALA A 200 19.03 -14.57 -13.18
C ALA A 200 20.40 -14.22 -12.56
N SER A 201 20.48 -14.15 -11.21
CA SER A 201 21.70 -13.83 -10.48
C SER A 201 22.82 -14.84 -10.74
N ARG A 202 24.05 -14.34 -10.89
CA ARG A 202 25.25 -15.16 -11.07
C ARG A 202 25.74 -15.81 -9.77
N ASN A 203 25.16 -15.44 -8.63
CA ASN A 203 25.60 -15.91 -7.31
C ASN A 203 25.02 -17.28 -6.94
N LEU A 204 24.03 -17.79 -7.68
CA LEU A 204 23.47 -19.13 -7.48
C LEU A 204 24.49 -20.20 -7.90
N LYS A 205 25.05 -20.92 -6.92
CA LYS A 205 26.15 -21.88 -7.12
C LYS A 205 25.67 -23.31 -7.27
N ARG A 206 24.51 -23.66 -6.71
CA ARG A 206 23.95 -25.01 -6.70
C ARG A 206 22.48 -24.98 -7.10
N SER A 207 22.15 -25.66 -8.19
CA SER A 207 20.77 -25.90 -8.62
C SER A 207 20.43 -27.37 -8.41
N VAL A 208 19.34 -27.64 -7.69
CA VAL A 208 18.80 -28.98 -7.49
C VAL A 208 17.39 -29.00 -8.06
N LYS A 209 17.15 -29.91 -8.99
CA LYS A 209 15.84 -30.09 -9.62
C LYS A 209 15.32 -31.50 -9.35
N THR A 210 14.10 -31.59 -8.87
CA THR A 210 13.42 -32.87 -8.62
C THR A 210 12.03 -32.85 -9.25
N SER A 211 11.67 -33.97 -9.87
CA SER A 211 10.38 -34.18 -10.51
C SER A 211 9.62 -35.24 -9.73
N HIS A 212 8.37 -34.94 -9.39
CA HIS A 212 7.49 -35.73 -8.53
C HIS A 212 6.16 -35.94 -9.24
N HIS A 213 5.57 -37.12 -9.06
CA HIS A 213 4.25 -37.48 -9.55
C HIS A 213 3.37 -37.80 -8.33
N ALA A 214 2.37 -36.97 -8.08
CA ALA A 214 1.38 -37.18 -7.02
C ALA A 214 0.37 -38.23 -7.49
N HIS A 215 0.28 -39.35 -6.80
CA HIS A 215 -0.68 -40.42 -7.11
C HIS A 215 -1.92 -40.36 -6.22
N GLY A 216 -3.02 -40.95 -6.68
CA GLY A 216 -4.28 -40.97 -5.95
C GLY A 216 -4.19 -41.74 -4.63
N ASN A 217 -4.77 -41.17 -3.56
CA ASN A 217 -4.81 -41.74 -2.21
C ASN A 217 -3.45 -41.84 -1.49
N GLN A 218 -2.42 -41.13 -1.96
CA GLN A 218 -1.12 -41.05 -1.29
C GLN A 218 -0.81 -39.58 -0.93
N THR A 219 -0.24 -39.37 0.25
CA THR A 219 0.28 -38.08 0.68
C THR A 219 1.79 -38.17 0.68
N ASP A 220 2.42 -37.39 -0.20
CA ASP A 220 3.87 -37.36 -0.35
C ASP A 220 4.45 -36.07 0.26
N ILE A 221 5.77 -36.04 0.46
CA ILE A 221 6.44 -35.01 1.26
C ILE A 221 7.58 -34.40 0.46
N ILE A 222 7.64 -33.07 0.43
CA ILE A 222 8.82 -32.30 0.04
C ILE A 222 9.46 -31.64 1.26
N ARG A 223 10.80 -31.61 1.27
CA ARG A 223 11.60 -31.02 2.34
C ARG A 223 12.72 -30.19 1.74
N SER A 224 13.05 -29.08 2.39
CA SER A 224 14.28 -28.35 2.08
C SER A 224 15.50 -29.24 2.33
N PRO A 225 16.58 -29.11 1.55
CA PRO A 225 17.79 -29.92 1.76
C PRO A 225 18.36 -29.71 3.17
N GLY A 226 18.56 -30.79 3.90
CA GLY A 226 19.09 -30.76 5.28
C GLY A 226 18.02 -30.86 6.37
N PHE A 227 16.75 -30.63 6.06
CA PHE A 227 15.67 -30.67 7.06
C PHE A 227 15.30 -32.11 7.48
N PRO A 228 15.08 -32.41 8.77
CA PRO A 228 15.03 -31.48 9.92
C PRO A 228 16.38 -31.29 10.64
N ASP A 229 17.39 -32.06 10.29
CA ASP A 229 18.60 -32.23 11.09
C ASP A 229 19.62 -31.09 10.93
N SER A 230 19.49 -30.28 9.88
CA SER A 230 20.42 -29.20 9.55
C SER A 230 19.76 -28.09 8.72
N ALA A 231 20.31 -26.88 8.81
CA ALA A 231 19.89 -25.75 7.98
C ALA A 231 20.20 -25.97 6.49
N TYR A 232 19.40 -25.36 5.62
CA TYR A 232 19.63 -25.43 4.17
C TYR A 232 20.94 -24.73 3.74
N LEU A 233 21.39 -25.06 2.53
CA LEU A 233 22.63 -24.51 1.97
C LEU A 233 22.42 -23.08 1.42
N PRO A 234 23.45 -22.22 1.47
CA PRO A 234 23.41 -20.86 0.93
C PRO A 234 23.64 -20.92 -0.59
N ASN A 235 23.16 -19.90 -1.30
CA ASN A 235 23.19 -19.76 -2.76
C ASN A 235 22.60 -20.97 -3.49
N LEU A 236 21.64 -21.60 -2.83
CA LEU A 236 20.92 -22.76 -3.30
C LEU A 236 19.67 -22.30 -4.04
N TYR A 237 19.50 -22.84 -5.24
CA TYR A 237 18.25 -22.83 -5.96
C TYR A 237 17.71 -24.26 -6.03
N THR A 238 16.55 -24.51 -5.43
CA THR A 238 15.91 -25.82 -5.49
C THR A 238 14.54 -25.72 -6.15
N GLU A 239 14.25 -26.65 -7.05
CA GLU A 239 12.99 -26.78 -7.75
C GLU A 239 12.36 -28.15 -7.46
N TRP A 240 11.10 -28.15 -7.03
CA TRP A 240 10.24 -29.33 -6.95
C TRP A 240 9.13 -29.16 -7.98
N GLN A 241 9.24 -29.89 -9.09
CA GLN A 241 8.19 -30.01 -10.09
C GLN A 241 7.26 -31.13 -9.67
N ILE A 242 6.00 -30.79 -9.44
CA ILE A 242 4.97 -31.74 -9.03
C ILE A 242 3.95 -31.82 -10.15
N ARG A 243 3.66 -33.04 -10.61
CA ARG A 243 2.60 -33.35 -11.56
C ARG A 243 1.57 -34.26 -10.88
N ALA A 244 0.30 -34.09 -11.21
CA ALA A 244 -0.79 -35.00 -10.87
C ALA A 244 -1.38 -35.63 -12.14
N ASP A 245 -2.21 -36.65 -11.96
CA ASP A 245 -2.93 -37.29 -13.06
C ASP A 245 -3.79 -36.27 -13.85
N PRO A 246 -4.12 -36.54 -15.12
CA PRO A 246 -5.07 -35.73 -15.88
C PRO A 246 -6.40 -35.59 -15.11
N GLU A 247 -7.07 -34.44 -15.27
CA GLU A 247 -8.29 -34.11 -14.52
C GLU A 247 -8.13 -34.12 -12.99
N HIS A 248 -6.90 -33.96 -12.48
CA HIS A 248 -6.61 -33.72 -11.07
C HIS A 248 -5.86 -32.39 -10.87
N ARG A 249 -5.91 -31.86 -9.65
CA ARG A 249 -5.16 -30.70 -9.16
C ARG A 249 -4.24 -31.14 -8.03
N ILE A 250 -3.24 -30.32 -7.74
CA ILE A 250 -2.28 -30.56 -6.67
C ILE A 250 -2.66 -29.67 -5.49
N ARG A 251 -2.82 -30.28 -4.33
CA ARG A 251 -2.96 -29.58 -3.05
C ARG A 251 -1.65 -29.66 -2.31
N LEU A 252 -1.11 -28.51 -1.93
CA LEU A 252 0.15 -28.34 -1.21
C LEU A 252 -0.10 -27.74 0.16
N GLU A 253 0.37 -28.41 1.21
CA GLU A 253 0.18 -28.01 2.60
C GLU A 253 1.53 -27.87 3.29
N PHE A 254 1.88 -26.65 3.73
CA PHE A 254 3.05 -26.43 4.58
C PHE A 254 2.67 -26.68 6.03
N ASP A 255 3.36 -27.64 6.62
CA ASP A 255 3.24 -27.99 8.05
C ASP A 255 4.22 -27.16 8.88
N ILE A 256 5.46 -27.01 8.37
CA ILE A 256 6.49 -26.15 8.98
C ILE A 256 7.16 -25.36 7.86
N LEU A 257 7.25 -24.05 8.05
CA LEU A 257 8.00 -23.14 7.19
C LEU A 257 8.85 -22.23 8.08
N ASP A 258 10.16 -22.39 8.01
CA ASP A 258 11.14 -21.62 8.75
C ASP A 258 12.29 -21.21 7.81
N LEU A 259 12.12 -20.04 7.20
CA LEU A 259 13.07 -19.39 6.30
C LEU A 259 13.48 -18.04 6.87
N GLU A 260 14.46 -17.39 6.24
CA GLU A 260 14.80 -16.01 6.57
C GLU A 260 13.57 -15.10 6.48
N LYS A 261 13.47 -14.13 7.42
CA LYS A 261 12.32 -13.22 7.49
C LYS A 261 12.24 -12.25 6.31
N ASP A 262 13.37 -11.91 5.69
CA ASP A 262 13.37 -11.05 4.50
C ASP A 262 13.15 -11.90 3.25
N CYS A 263 11.96 -11.80 2.66
CA CYS A 263 11.61 -12.50 1.42
C CYS A 263 12.49 -12.08 0.23
N ARG A 264 13.28 -11.00 0.32
CA ARG A 264 14.27 -10.63 -0.70
C ARG A 264 15.43 -11.62 -0.77
N ASN A 265 15.73 -12.27 0.35
CA ASN A 265 16.86 -13.16 0.56
C ASN A 265 16.46 -14.62 0.34
N ASP A 266 15.92 -15.25 1.39
CA ASP A 266 15.49 -16.63 1.36
C ASP A 266 13.97 -16.70 1.29
N PHE A 267 13.46 -17.28 0.21
CA PHE A 267 12.03 -17.34 -0.02
C PHE A 267 11.64 -18.60 -0.78
N ILE A 268 10.38 -18.98 -0.57
CA ILE A 268 9.71 -19.96 -1.39
C ILE A 268 8.72 -19.26 -2.32
N LYS A 269 8.69 -19.70 -3.58
CA LYS A 269 7.63 -19.35 -4.51
C LYS A 269 6.92 -20.62 -4.97
N VAL A 270 5.60 -20.55 -5.02
CA VAL A 270 4.77 -21.61 -5.58
C VAL A 270 4.16 -21.07 -6.87
N TYR A 271 4.28 -21.85 -7.94
CA TYR A 271 3.80 -21.52 -9.27
C TYR A 271 2.83 -22.58 -9.77
N ASP A 272 1.90 -22.14 -10.60
CA ASP A 272 0.88 -22.95 -11.26
C ASP A 272 1.36 -23.43 -12.65
N SER A 273 2.60 -23.91 -12.69
CA SER A 273 3.30 -24.27 -13.92
C SER A 273 4.49 -25.16 -13.60
N LEU A 274 5.16 -25.73 -14.62
CA LEU A 274 6.43 -26.45 -14.43
C LEU A 274 7.67 -25.57 -14.69
N ALA A 275 7.50 -24.27 -14.93
CA ALA A 275 8.59 -23.32 -15.17
C ALA A 275 8.34 -21.99 -14.45
N PRO A 276 9.34 -21.40 -13.80
CA PRO A 276 9.15 -20.25 -12.91
C PRO A 276 8.73 -19.01 -13.72
N SER A 277 7.46 -18.62 -13.66
CA SER A 277 6.87 -17.51 -14.44
C SER A 277 6.13 -16.56 -13.51
N GLU A 278 6.43 -15.26 -13.57
CA GLU A 278 5.78 -14.25 -12.72
C GLU A 278 4.27 -14.12 -13.01
N LYS A 279 3.81 -14.55 -14.19
CA LYS A 279 2.37 -14.58 -14.53
C LYS A 279 1.62 -15.75 -13.89
N GLN A 280 2.33 -16.77 -13.39
CA GLN A 280 1.75 -18.01 -12.85
C GLN A 280 2.15 -18.21 -11.37
N VAL A 281 2.47 -17.12 -10.65
CA VAL A 281 2.78 -17.19 -9.22
C VAL A 281 1.49 -17.37 -8.42
N ILE A 282 1.41 -18.42 -7.63
CA ILE A 282 0.35 -18.62 -6.63
C ILE A 282 0.68 -17.80 -5.38
N VAL A 283 1.92 -17.89 -4.89
CA VAL A 283 2.34 -17.18 -3.67
C VAL A 283 3.86 -17.08 -3.56
N GLU A 284 4.34 -16.03 -2.89
CA GLU A 284 5.70 -15.90 -2.34
C GLU A 284 5.62 -15.87 -0.81
N LYS A 285 6.39 -16.71 -0.12
CA LYS A 285 6.45 -16.78 1.35
C LYS A 285 7.89 -16.90 1.85
N CYS A 286 8.12 -16.36 3.04
CA CYS A 286 9.37 -16.45 3.80
C CYS A 286 9.05 -16.33 5.30
N GLY A 287 10.07 -16.35 6.16
CA GLY A 287 9.93 -16.24 7.61
C GLY A 287 9.47 -17.53 8.31
N TYR A 288 9.08 -17.37 9.58
CA TYR A 288 8.66 -18.45 10.48
C TYR A 288 7.13 -18.51 10.59
N ARG A 289 6.55 -19.70 10.46
CA ARG A 289 5.11 -19.97 10.63
C ARG A 289 4.89 -21.05 11.69
N LEU A 290 3.93 -20.80 12.59
CA LEU A 290 3.53 -21.75 13.65
C LEU A 290 2.67 -22.89 13.06
N PRO A 291 2.74 -24.12 13.60
CA PRO A 291 1.99 -25.28 13.09
C PRO A 291 0.45 -25.15 13.12
N ASP A 292 -0.09 -24.27 13.97
CA ASP A 292 -1.53 -24.08 14.14
C ASP A 292 -2.18 -23.26 13.00
N GLU A 293 -1.37 -22.61 12.15
CA GLU A 293 -1.80 -21.88 10.95
C GLU A 293 -1.38 -22.63 9.68
N LYS A 294 -2.10 -23.70 9.32
CA LYS A 294 -1.80 -24.50 8.13
C LYS A 294 -1.91 -23.65 6.85
N LEU A 295 -0.81 -23.54 6.12
CA LEU A 295 -0.75 -22.88 4.82
C LEU A 295 -1.10 -23.88 3.72
N VAL A 296 -2.26 -23.69 3.10
CA VAL A 296 -2.78 -24.58 2.05
C VAL A 296 -2.88 -23.83 0.72
N PHE A 297 -2.34 -24.42 -0.34
CA PHE A 297 -2.39 -23.91 -1.71
C PHE A 297 -2.89 -25.00 -2.66
N ILE A 298 -3.62 -24.60 -3.71
CA ILE A 298 -4.20 -25.51 -4.71
C ILE A 298 -3.85 -24.99 -6.11
N SER A 299 -3.37 -25.86 -7.01
CA SER A 299 -3.09 -25.51 -8.41
C SER A 299 -4.37 -25.36 -9.25
N SER A 300 -4.30 -24.65 -10.39
CA SER A 300 -5.41 -24.64 -11.36
C SER A 300 -5.49 -25.93 -12.17
N GLY A 301 -4.33 -26.46 -12.53
CA GLY A 301 -4.21 -27.66 -13.36
C GLY A 301 -3.51 -28.80 -12.62
N ASN A 302 -3.04 -29.77 -13.38
CA ASN A 302 -2.36 -30.95 -12.88
C ASN A 302 -0.85 -30.74 -12.67
N VAL A 303 -0.39 -29.49 -12.59
CA VAL A 303 1.04 -29.17 -12.39
C VAL A 303 1.23 -28.08 -11.35
N MET A 304 2.33 -28.15 -10.62
CA MET A 304 2.75 -27.15 -9.65
C MET A 304 4.28 -27.15 -9.56
N LEU A 305 4.89 -25.97 -9.46
CA LEU A 305 6.31 -25.81 -9.22
C LEU A 305 6.51 -25.09 -7.89
N VAL A 306 7.24 -25.73 -6.97
CA VAL A 306 7.72 -25.09 -5.75
C VAL A 306 9.19 -24.78 -5.94
N THR A 307 9.60 -23.54 -5.67
CA THR A 307 11.02 -23.16 -5.67
C THR A 307 11.44 -22.65 -4.30
N LEU A 308 12.69 -22.93 -3.95
CA LEU A 308 13.40 -22.34 -2.82
C LEU A 308 14.63 -21.63 -3.38
N VAL A 309 14.74 -20.34 -3.11
CA VAL A 309 15.90 -19.51 -3.46
C VAL A 309 16.51 -19.02 -2.16
N THR A 310 17.83 -19.10 -2.06
CA THR A 310 18.57 -18.70 -0.85
C THR A 310 19.78 -17.83 -1.18
N ASN A 311 20.18 -16.97 -0.25
CA ASN A 311 21.30 -16.02 -0.38
C ASN A 311 22.64 -16.58 0.13
N GLU A 312 23.66 -15.74 0.31
CA GLU A 312 25.00 -16.17 0.76
C GLU A 312 25.08 -16.56 2.25
N GLU A 313 24.05 -16.26 3.05
CA GLU A 313 24.00 -16.47 4.49
C GLU A 313 23.25 -17.78 4.85
N LYS A 314 23.57 -18.41 5.99
CA LYS A 314 22.87 -19.61 6.46
C LYS A 314 22.38 -19.38 7.88
N ASN A 315 21.09 -19.61 8.17
CA ASN A 315 20.62 -19.57 9.57
C ASN A 315 19.34 -20.40 9.88
N PHE A 316 18.62 -20.96 8.90
CA PHE A 316 17.26 -21.48 9.15
C PHE A 316 17.08 -22.98 8.81
N PRO A 317 16.25 -23.72 9.58
CA PRO A 317 15.98 -25.14 9.36
C PRO A 317 15.39 -25.46 7.97
N GLY A 318 14.56 -24.56 7.44
CA GLY A 318 13.86 -24.72 6.17
C GLY A 318 12.41 -25.15 6.32
N PHE A 319 11.92 -26.02 5.45
CA PHE A 319 10.49 -26.34 5.40
C PHE A 319 10.19 -27.82 5.16
N ARG A 320 8.98 -28.19 5.56
CA ARG A 320 8.33 -29.46 5.20
C ARG A 320 6.92 -29.16 4.70
N ALA A 321 6.64 -29.64 3.49
CA ALA A 321 5.31 -29.56 2.91
C ALA A 321 4.84 -30.93 2.44
N PHE A 322 3.54 -31.15 2.55
CA PHE A 322 2.84 -32.32 2.07
C PHE A 322 2.12 -31.98 0.78
N TYR A 323 2.14 -32.88 -0.20
CA TYR A 323 1.38 -32.71 -1.43
C TYR A 323 0.60 -33.99 -1.75
N PHE A 324 -0.56 -33.80 -2.35
CA PHE A 324 -1.43 -34.89 -2.80
C PHE A 324 -2.32 -34.41 -3.95
N GLN A 325 -2.76 -35.36 -4.77
CA GLN A 325 -3.70 -35.05 -5.84
C GLN A 325 -5.15 -35.02 -5.34
N ILE A 326 -5.90 -34.05 -5.82
CA ILE A 326 -7.35 -33.91 -5.63
C ILE A 326 -8.03 -33.88 -7.00
N PRO A 327 -9.27 -34.37 -7.17
CA PRO A 327 -9.99 -34.26 -8.44
C PRO A 327 -10.12 -32.80 -8.91
N ALA A 328 -9.86 -32.52 -10.20
CA ALA A 328 -9.87 -31.17 -10.75
C ALA A 328 -11.26 -30.55 -10.82
N LYS A 329 -12.28 -31.40 -10.96
CA LYS A 329 -13.65 -31.05 -10.61
C LYS A 329 -13.78 -31.21 -9.11
N ILE A 330 -13.74 -30.09 -8.39
CA ILE A 330 -14.19 -30.04 -7.01
C ILE A 330 -15.67 -30.44 -7.07
N GLN A 331 -15.96 -31.70 -6.76
CA GLN A 331 -17.29 -32.28 -6.90
C GLN A 331 -18.31 -31.60 -5.95
N ASP A 332 -17.82 -30.77 -5.02
CA ASP A 332 -18.57 -30.09 -3.97
C ASP A 332 -18.51 -28.55 -4.04
N CYS A 333 -18.25 -27.93 -5.20
CA CYS A 333 -18.48 -26.48 -5.32
C CYS A 333 -19.80 -26.22 -6.06
N GLY A 334 -20.74 -25.58 -5.37
CA GLY A 334 -22.13 -25.53 -5.82
C GLY A 334 -23.00 -26.55 -5.08
N GLY A 335 -24.21 -26.77 -5.59
CA GLY A 335 -25.17 -27.71 -5.02
C GLY A 335 -26.58 -27.13 -4.90
N ARG A 336 -27.52 -27.94 -4.42
CA ARG A 336 -28.90 -27.50 -4.15
C ARG A 336 -28.99 -27.02 -2.71
N LEU A 337 -29.24 -25.73 -2.52
CA LEU A 337 -29.43 -25.10 -1.22
C LEU A 337 -30.93 -24.97 -0.97
N THR A 338 -31.45 -25.68 0.03
CA THR A 338 -32.86 -25.62 0.43
C THR A 338 -32.99 -25.11 1.85
N GLY A 339 -34.03 -24.31 2.12
CA GLY A 339 -34.31 -23.82 3.47
C GLY A 339 -34.76 -22.36 3.49
N LEU A 340 -34.91 -21.82 4.70
CA LEU A 340 -35.25 -20.40 4.90
C LEU A 340 -34.00 -19.50 4.92
N ARG A 341 -32.84 -20.05 5.27
CA ARG A 341 -31.54 -19.38 5.27
C ARG A 341 -30.42 -20.37 5.00
N GLY A 342 -29.28 -19.91 4.50
CA GLY A 342 -28.06 -20.71 4.39
C GLY A 342 -26.89 -19.93 3.83
N THR A 343 -25.68 -20.48 3.96
CA THR A 343 -24.42 -19.82 3.59
C THR A 343 -23.69 -20.58 2.49
N PHE A 344 -22.97 -19.87 1.63
CA PHE A 344 -22.12 -20.44 0.61
C PHE A 344 -20.91 -19.53 0.31
N THR A 345 -19.78 -20.14 -0.03
CA THR A 345 -18.51 -19.44 -0.25
C THR A 345 -17.84 -19.89 -1.55
N SER A 346 -16.95 -19.06 -2.09
CA SER A 346 -16.05 -19.50 -3.15
C SER A 346 -15.13 -20.63 -2.64
N PRO A 347 -14.68 -21.56 -3.51
CA PRO A 347 -13.77 -22.62 -3.11
C PRO A 347 -12.47 -22.06 -2.53
N GLY A 348 -12.04 -22.56 -1.37
CA GLY A 348 -10.78 -22.15 -0.74
C GLY A 348 -10.85 -20.87 0.09
N TYR A 349 -12.00 -20.18 0.19
CA TYR A 349 -12.17 -19.00 1.04
C TYR A 349 -11.75 -19.29 2.51
N PRO A 350 -10.98 -18.41 3.19
CA PRO A 350 -10.60 -17.03 2.82
C PRO A 350 -9.34 -16.90 1.93
N SER A 351 -8.75 -18.00 1.48
CA SER A 351 -7.65 -17.98 0.51
C SER A 351 -8.17 -17.71 -0.91
N HIS A 352 -7.24 -17.52 -1.85
CA HIS A 352 -7.61 -17.22 -3.24
C HIS A 352 -8.35 -18.40 -3.89
N TYR A 353 -9.39 -18.11 -4.68
CA TYR A 353 -10.12 -19.16 -5.38
C TYR A 353 -9.27 -19.79 -6.49
N PRO A 354 -9.49 -21.07 -6.85
CA PRO A 354 -8.74 -21.70 -7.92
C PRO A 354 -9.10 -21.11 -9.30
N PRO A 355 -8.14 -20.99 -10.24
CA PRO A 355 -8.44 -20.68 -11.63
C PRO A 355 -9.23 -21.82 -12.29
N GLN A 356 -9.94 -21.51 -13.38
CA GLN A 356 -10.78 -22.43 -14.14
C GLN A 356 -11.82 -23.15 -13.26
N THR A 357 -12.56 -22.38 -12.46
CA THR A 357 -13.58 -22.87 -11.54
C THR A 357 -14.96 -22.49 -12.07
N ASP A 358 -15.90 -23.43 -12.07
CA ASP A 358 -17.31 -23.19 -12.44
C ASP A 358 -18.22 -23.82 -11.38
N CYS A 359 -18.69 -23.01 -10.44
CA CYS A 359 -19.54 -23.46 -9.34
C CYS A 359 -20.96 -22.94 -9.52
N VAL A 360 -21.95 -23.83 -9.36
CA VAL A 360 -23.36 -23.49 -9.53
C VAL A 360 -24.16 -23.86 -8.28
N TRP A 361 -24.73 -22.85 -7.62
CA TRP A 361 -25.65 -23.04 -6.49
C TRP A 361 -27.10 -22.82 -6.95
N ASN A 362 -27.93 -23.85 -6.76
CA ASN A 362 -29.37 -23.79 -7.02
C ASN A 362 -30.09 -23.60 -5.68
N ILE A 363 -30.54 -22.38 -5.42
CA ILE A 363 -31.25 -22.01 -4.19
C ILE A 363 -32.74 -22.23 -4.42
N GLU A 364 -33.38 -22.95 -3.50
CA GLU A 364 -34.82 -23.19 -3.49
C GLU A 364 -35.40 -22.90 -2.11
N VAL A 365 -36.34 -21.96 -2.08
CA VAL A 365 -37.06 -21.55 -0.88
C VAL A 365 -38.53 -21.99 -0.97
N PRO A 366 -39.25 -22.08 0.16
CA PRO A 366 -40.66 -22.46 0.17
C PRO A 366 -41.53 -21.64 -0.79
N SER A 367 -42.56 -22.26 -1.36
CA SER A 367 -43.46 -21.63 -2.32
C SER A 367 -44.10 -20.35 -1.75
N GLY A 368 -44.15 -19.30 -2.56
CA GLY A 368 -44.66 -17.98 -2.16
C GLY A 368 -43.63 -17.05 -1.52
N LYS A 369 -42.36 -17.46 -1.41
CA LYS A 369 -41.25 -16.62 -0.92
C LYS A 369 -40.28 -16.24 -2.05
N HIS A 370 -39.59 -15.12 -1.86
CA HIS A 370 -38.50 -14.63 -2.71
C HIS A 370 -37.14 -14.84 -2.03
N ILE A 371 -36.06 -14.76 -2.80
CA ILE A 371 -34.71 -15.03 -2.31
C ILE A 371 -33.93 -13.71 -2.25
N LYS A 372 -33.21 -13.49 -1.14
CA LYS A 372 -32.27 -12.39 -0.98
C LYS A 372 -30.89 -12.96 -0.66
N VAL A 373 -29.87 -12.53 -1.40
CA VAL A 373 -28.47 -12.97 -1.21
C VAL A 373 -27.67 -11.79 -0.67
N LYS A 374 -27.01 -11.97 0.47
CA LYS A 374 -26.17 -11.00 1.18
C LYS A 374 -24.71 -11.42 1.09
N PHE A 375 -23.82 -10.51 0.74
CA PHE A 375 -22.38 -10.76 0.68
C PHE A 375 -21.66 -10.06 1.83
N ASP A 376 -20.97 -10.82 2.67
CA ASP A 376 -20.10 -10.27 3.72
C ASP A 376 -18.82 -9.71 3.11
N LYS A 377 -18.26 -10.44 2.14
CA LYS A 377 -17.09 -10.05 1.34
C LYS A 377 -17.26 -10.57 -0.09
N LEU A 378 -16.98 -9.73 -1.08
CA LEU A 378 -17.04 -10.09 -2.50
C LEU A 378 -15.89 -9.42 -3.24
N SER A 379 -14.86 -10.20 -3.56
CA SER A 379 -13.66 -9.78 -4.29
C SER A 379 -13.34 -10.76 -5.40
N ILE A 380 -13.64 -10.36 -6.63
CA ILE A 380 -13.40 -11.15 -7.84
C ILE A 380 -12.44 -10.38 -8.72
N HIS A 381 -11.40 -11.04 -9.23
CA HIS A 381 -10.39 -10.40 -10.06
C HIS A 381 -11.01 -9.72 -11.29
N SER A 382 -10.50 -8.53 -11.65
CA SER A 382 -10.90 -7.82 -12.86
C SER A 382 -9.68 -7.12 -13.46
N PRO A 383 -9.25 -7.49 -14.69
CA PRO A 383 -8.00 -7.00 -15.26
C PRO A 383 -8.04 -5.55 -15.76
N GLU A 384 -9.21 -4.88 -15.85
CA GLU A 384 -9.30 -3.53 -16.44
C GLU A 384 -10.39 -2.62 -15.83
N GLN A 385 -10.20 -1.32 -16.00
CA GLN A 385 -11.00 -0.17 -15.52
C GLN A 385 -12.45 -0.11 -16.05
N ASN A 386 -12.92 -1.15 -16.74
CA ASN A 386 -14.23 -1.24 -17.37
C ASN A 386 -15.09 -2.31 -16.68
N THR A 387 -15.71 -1.92 -15.57
CA THR A 387 -16.46 -2.77 -14.63
C THR A 387 -17.81 -3.28 -15.15
N ILE A 388 -18.11 -3.13 -16.44
CA ILE A 388 -19.46 -3.33 -16.99
C ILE A 388 -19.64 -4.72 -17.62
N SER A 389 -18.57 -5.35 -18.14
CA SER A 389 -18.70 -6.58 -18.95
C SER A 389 -18.16 -7.86 -18.27
N CYS A 390 -17.34 -7.74 -17.22
CA CYS A 390 -16.74 -8.85 -16.47
C CYS A 390 -16.35 -10.07 -17.34
N PRO A 391 -15.41 -9.92 -18.30
CA PRO A 391 -15.14 -10.93 -19.31
C PRO A 391 -14.26 -12.10 -18.81
N ALA A 392 -13.50 -11.89 -17.73
CA ALA A 392 -12.63 -12.88 -17.10
C ALA A 392 -13.39 -13.60 -15.97
N ASP A 393 -13.07 -13.29 -14.71
CA ASP A 393 -13.75 -13.86 -13.56
C ASP A 393 -15.05 -13.11 -13.24
N TYR A 394 -16.12 -13.85 -12.95
CA TYR A 394 -17.41 -13.27 -12.60
C TYR A 394 -18.26 -14.15 -11.70
N LEU A 395 -19.16 -13.49 -10.97
CA LEU A 395 -20.29 -14.08 -10.28
C LEU A 395 -21.58 -13.63 -10.97
N GLU A 396 -22.42 -14.57 -11.34
CA GLU A 396 -23.67 -14.32 -12.05
C GLU A 396 -24.86 -14.50 -11.10
N ILE A 397 -25.58 -13.39 -10.87
CA ILE A 397 -26.85 -13.33 -10.13
C ILE A 397 -27.78 -12.42 -10.93
N ASN A 398 -28.58 -12.99 -11.84
CA ASN A 398 -29.34 -12.29 -12.90
C ASN A 398 -28.47 -11.48 -13.91
N TYR A 399 -27.33 -10.94 -13.49
CA TYR A 399 -26.29 -10.28 -14.28
C TYR A 399 -24.90 -10.62 -13.75
N ARG A 400 -23.86 -10.35 -14.54
CA ARG A 400 -22.46 -10.62 -14.18
C ARG A 400 -21.90 -9.55 -13.25
N ILE A 401 -21.21 -9.98 -12.21
CA ILE A 401 -20.64 -9.16 -11.14
C ILE A 401 -19.16 -9.53 -11.02
N CYS A 402 -18.28 -8.53 -10.97
CA CYS A 402 -16.85 -8.70 -10.73
C CYS A 402 -16.29 -7.48 -9.98
N GLY A 403 -15.01 -7.55 -9.60
CA GLY A 403 -14.33 -6.54 -8.80
C GLY A 403 -14.60 -6.70 -7.30
N GLU A 404 -14.08 -5.75 -6.52
CA GLU A 404 -14.33 -5.63 -5.09
C GLU A 404 -15.65 -4.85 -4.88
N LYS A 405 -16.61 -5.45 -4.17
CA LYS A 405 -17.87 -4.79 -3.79
C LYS A 405 -17.84 -4.43 -2.30
N PRO A 406 -18.56 -3.37 -1.88
CA PRO A 406 -18.64 -3.00 -0.47
C PRO A 406 -19.22 -4.15 0.39
N PRO A 407 -18.80 -4.25 1.66
CA PRO A 407 -19.33 -5.25 2.57
C PRO A 407 -20.84 -5.05 2.76
N LYS A 408 -21.58 -6.15 2.96
CA LYS A 408 -23.05 -6.20 3.08
C LYS A 408 -23.82 -5.85 1.79
N THR A 409 -23.23 -6.09 0.61
CA THR A 409 -23.96 -5.94 -0.66
C THR A 409 -25.10 -6.97 -0.74
N VAL A 410 -26.29 -6.55 -1.15
CA VAL A 410 -27.50 -7.37 -1.21
C VAL A 410 -28.06 -7.47 -2.63
N TYR A 411 -28.49 -8.66 -3.03
CA TYR A 411 -29.16 -8.92 -4.31
C TYR A 411 -30.48 -9.67 -4.08
N THR A 412 -31.60 -9.12 -4.54
CA THR A 412 -32.92 -9.79 -4.45
C THR A 412 -33.34 -10.45 -5.74
N ILE A 413 -34.03 -11.57 -5.60
CA ILE A 413 -34.51 -12.41 -6.69
C ILE A 413 -36.01 -12.66 -6.46
N LYS A 414 -36.84 -12.20 -7.40
CA LYS A 414 -38.32 -12.25 -7.35
C LYS A 414 -38.88 -13.63 -7.72
N SER A 415 -38.25 -14.69 -7.23
CA SER A 415 -38.59 -16.08 -7.51
C SER A 415 -38.27 -16.93 -6.28
N ASN A 416 -39.00 -18.03 -6.10
CA ASN A 416 -38.72 -19.02 -5.07
C ASN A 416 -37.57 -19.97 -5.44
N GLN A 417 -37.02 -19.81 -6.65
CA GLN A 417 -35.84 -20.52 -7.14
C GLN A 417 -34.85 -19.54 -7.77
N ALA A 418 -33.57 -19.71 -7.46
CA ALA A 418 -32.47 -18.90 -8.00
C ALA A 418 -31.27 -19.77 -8.32
N THR A 419 -30.53 -19.38 -9.37
CA THR A 419 -29.24 -19.98 -9.70
C THR A 419 -28.15 -18.93 -9.58
N VAL A 420 -27.14 -19.20 -8.75
CA VAL A 420 -25.94 -18.39 -8.60
C VAL A 420 -24.78 -19.16 -9.23
N ARG A 421 -24.09 -18.56 -10.18
CA ARG A 421 -22.95 -19.19 -10.87
C ARG A 421 -21.68 -18.38 -10.70
N PHE A 422 -20.63 -19.00 -10.17
CA PHE A 422 -19.30 -18.42 -10.12
C PHE A 422 -18.44 -19.05 -11.20
N TYR A 423 -17.79 -18.20 -12.00
CA TYR A 423 -16.87 -18.61 -13.05
C TYR A 423 -15.53 -17.89 -12.86
N SER A 424 -14.44 -18.65 -12.85
CA SER A 424 -13.09 -18.13 -12.99
C SER A 424 -12.41 -18.69 -14.24
N ASP A 425 -11.61 -17.88 -14.91
CA ASP A 425 -10.82 -18.27 -16.07
C ASP A 425 -9.39 -18.69 -15.66
N MET A 426 -8.46 -18.75 -16.62
CA MET A 426 -7.04 -19.07 -16.36
C MET A 426 -6.20 -17.84 -15.95
N SER A 427 -6.83 -16.69 -15.68
CA SER A 427 -6.15 -15.44 -15.33
C SER A 427 -5.89 -15.33 -13.82
N TYR A 428 -5.50 -14.14 -13.36
CA TYR A 428 -5.19 -13.90 -11.94
C TYR A 428 -6.42 -14.12 -11.08
N VAL A 429 -6.23 -14.68 -9.89
CA VAL A 429 -7.29 -14.95 -8.92
C VAL A 429 -7.31 -13.91 -7.82
N SER A 430 -8.42 -13.83 -7.08
CA SER A 430 -8.58 -12.96 -5.89
C SER A 430 -9.07 -13.78 -4.68
N GLU A 431 -9.28 -13.13 -3.54
CA GLU A 431 -9.72 -13.74 -2.28
C GLU A 431 -11.13 -14.36 -2.31
N GLY A 432 -11.92 -14.07 -3.36
CA GLY A 432 -13.23 -14.67 -3.58
C GLY A 432 -14.35 -14.03 -2.77
N PHE A 433 -15.32 -14.84 -2.34
CA PHE A 433 -16.52 -14.33 -1.66
C PHE A 433 -17.08 -15.25 -0.58
N SER A 434 -17.80 -14.62 0.36
CA SER A 434 -18.64 -15.27 1.36
C SER A 434 -20.03 -14.65 1.34
N ALA A 435 -21.06 -15.50 1.24
CA ALA A 435 -22.44 -15.08 1.06
C ALA A 435 -23.44 -15.89 1.91
N GLU A 436 -24.54 -15.24 2.29
CA GLU A 436 -25.71 -15.83 2.94
C GLU A 436 -26.96 -15.58 2.10
N PHE A 437 -27.82 -16.58 1.90
CA PHE A 437 -29.15 -16.39 1.31
C PHE A 437 -30.23 -16.46 2.40
N GLU A 438 -31.29 -15.67 2.23
CA GLU A 438 -32.49 -15.72 3.07
C GLU A 438 -33.78 -15.67 2.23
N ALA A 439 -34.79 -16.42 2.69
CA ALA A 439 -36.14 -16.42 2.12
C ALA A 439 -36.98 -15.31 2.76
N PHE A 440 -37.62 -14.47 1.95
CA PHE A 440 -38.51 -13.41 2.42
C PHE A 440 -39.88 -13.48 1.75
N GLU A 441 -40.92 -12.98 2.41
CA GLU A 441 -42.26 -12.93 1.82
C GLU A 441 -42.42 -11.65 1.00
N PRO A 442 -42.94 -11.70 -0.24
CA PRO A 442 -43.11 -10.50 -1.08
C PRO A 442 -43.98 -9.42 -0.42
N THR A 443 -44.92 -9.83 0.43
CA THR A 443 -45.82 -8.95 1.20
C THR A 443 -45.19 -8.41 2.48
N ASN A 444 -44.10 -9.01 2.96
CA ASN A 444 -43.37 -8.59 4.14
C ASN A 444 -41.86 -8.88 3.99
N PRO A 445 -41.14 -8.05 3.20
CA PRO A 445 -39.75 -8.32 2.85
C PRO A 445 -38.78 -8.17 4.02
N CYS A 446 -39.21 -7.46 5.07
CA CYS A 446 -38.46 -7.16 6.28
C CYS A 446 -39.40 -7.25 7.51
N PRO A 447 -39.66 -8.44 8.08
CA PRO A 447 -40.58 -8.58 9.21
C PRO A 447 -40.08 -7.83 10.45
N GLY A 448 -40.76 -6.75 10.83
CA GLY A 448 -40.38 -5.94 12.00
C GLY A 448 -39.16 -5.03 11.80
N SER A 449 -38.80 -4.73 10.55
CA SER A 449 -37.63 -3.90 10.17
C SER A 449 -37.99 -3.00 8.98
N PHE A 450 -37.30 -1.87 8.83
CA PHE A 450 -37.47 -0.98 7.69
C PHE A 450 -36.75 -1.55 6.46
N GLN A 451 -37.40 -1.50 5.29
CA GLN A 451 -36.85 -1.96 4.02
C GLN A 451 -36.30 -0.78 3.21
N CYS A 452 -35.01 -0.83 2.92
CA CYS A 452 -34.28 0.12 2.07
C CYS A 452 -34.61 -0.07 0.57
N ASP A 453 -34.31 0.90 -0.30
CA ASP A 453 -34.59 0.77 -1.76
C ASP A 453 -33.68 -0.28 -2.44
N ASN A 454 -32.53 -0.58 -1.84
CA ASN A 454 -31.59 -1.64 -2.18
C ASN A 454 -31.92 -2.98 -1.50
N ASP A 455 -33.12 -3.07 -0.92
CA ASP A 455 -33.67 -4.24 -0.25
C ASP A 455 -32.88 -4.69 1.00
N LEU A 456 -32.01 -3.86 1.57
CA LEU A 456 -31.44 -4.07 2.90
C LEU A 456 -32.53 -3.91 3.96
N CYS A 457 -32.51 -4.72 5.02
CA CYS A 457 -33.42 -4.56 6.16
C CYS A 457 -32.63 -3.94 7.33
N VAL A 458 -33.04 -2.75 7.77
CA VAL A 458 -32.47 -2.06 8.92
C VAL A 458 -33.47 -2.02 10.07
N SER A 459 -33.00 -1.92 11.31
CA SER A 459 -33.89 -1.86 12.48
C SER A 459 -34.85 -0.67 12.37
N PRO A 460 -36.10 -0.74 12.85
CA PRO A 460 -37.02 0.40 12.83
C PRO A 460 -36.47 1.63 13.57
N ASN A 461 -35.56 1.43 14.52
CA ASN A 461 -34.90 2.51 15.27
C ASN A 461 -33.83 3.24 14.44
N LEU A 462 -33.42 2.68 13.30
CA LEU A 462 -32.47 3.25 12.35
C LEU A 462 -33.18 3.94 11.18
N GLN A 463 -34.51 3.93 11.17
CA GLN A 463 -35.29 4.68 10.19
C GLN A 463 -35.42 6.13 10.68
N CYS A 464 -35.14 7.11 9.82
CA CYS A 464 -35.26 8.53 10.14
C CYS A 464 -34.36 9.00 11.30
N ASP A 465 -33.21 8.35 11.52
CA ASP A 465 -32.29 8.69 12.60
C ASP A 465 -31.22 9.71 12.17
N GLY A 466 -31.22 10.09 10.89
CA GLY A 466 -30.34 11.05 10.25
C GLY A 466 -29.14 10.41 9.53
N TYR A 467 -29.00 9.09 9.55
CA TYR A 467 -27.86 8.35 9.01
C TYR A 467 -28.25 7.42 7.87
N ASN A 468 -27.31 7.19 6.94
CA ASN A 468 -27.51 6.26 5.83
C ASN A 468 -27.08 4.84 6.25
N ASP A 469 -27.90 4.17 7.04
CA ASP A 469 -27.71 2.79 7.47
C ASP A 469 -28.03 1.80 6.34
N CYS A 470 -28.89 2.22 5.42
CA CYS A 470 -29.23 1.45 4.22
C CYS A 470 -28.09 1.36 3.19
N GLY A 471 -27.16 2.32 3.18
CA GLY A 471 -26.13 2.49 2.14
C GLY A 471 -26.62 3.25 0.89
N ASP A 472 -27.93 3.32 0.64
CA ASP A 472 -28.60 4.01 -0.50
C ASP A 472 -29.47 5.23 -0.07
N MET A 473 -29.46 5.59 1.21
CA MET A 473 -30.19 6.69 1.86
C MET A 473 -31.72 6.53 1.90
N SER A 474 -32.23 5.32 1.72
CA SER A 474 -33.69 5.10 1.67
C SER A 474 -34.38 5.14 3.04
N ASP A 475 -33.64 4.81 4.10
CA ASP A 475 -34.04 4.98 5.52
C ASP A 475 -34.32 6.41 5.94
N GLU A 476 -33.71 7.37 5.25
CA GLU A 476 -33.81 8.79 5.58
C GLU A 476 -34.80 9.57 4.71
N ARG A 477 -35.47 8.90 3.77
CA ARG A 477 -36.34 9.55 2.78
C ARG A 477 -37.79 9.60 3.27
N GLY A 478 -38.39 10.79 3.28
CA GLY A 478 -39.83 10.96 3.58
C GLY A 478 -40.18 10.98 5.06
N CYS A 479 -39.19 11.22 5.92
CA CYS A 479 -39.31 11.24 7.37
C CYS A 479 -39.94 12.54 7.92
N THR A 480 -40.58 12.44 9.09
CA THR A 480 -40.98 13.62 9.89
C THR A 480 -39.84 13.96 10.84
N CYS A 481 -39.05 14.97 10.48
CA CYS A 481 -37.85 15.32 11.24
C CYS A 481 -38.22 15.80 12.66
N ASN A 482 -37.52 15.27 13.66
CA ASN A 482 -37.69 15.66 15.06
C ASN A 482 -37.09 17.06 15.33
N GLU A 483 -37.32 17.67 16.50
CA GLU A 483 -36.80 19.02 16.83
C GLU A 483 -35.26 19.15 16.73
N THR A 484 -34.55 18.02 16.80
CA THR A 484 -33.09 17.91 16.66
C THR A 484 -32.62 17.58 15.24
N GLN A 485 -33.49 17.61 14.24
CA GLN A 485 -33.18 17.33 12.83
C GLN A 485 -33.68 18.46 11.90
N ILE A 486 -32.92 18.78 10.86
CA ILE A 486 -33.32 19.64 9.75
C ILE A 486 -33.98 18.83 8.64
N LYS A 487 -35.01 19.43 8.03
CA LYS A 487 -35.67 18.89 6.85
C LYS A 487 -35.10 19.52 5.58
N CYS A 488 -34.39 18.72 4.80
CA CYS A 488 -33.90 19.11 3.48
C CYS A 488 -35.09 19.22 2.48
N LYS A 489 -34.99 20.05 1.43
CA LYS A 489 -36.06 20.24 0.43
C LYS A 489 -36.32 18.98 -0.39
N ASN A 490 -35.30 18.17 -0.59
CA ASN A 490 -35.34 16.84 -1.21
C ASN A 490 -35.96 15.76 -0.29
N GLY A 491 -36.38 16.13 0.92
CA GLY A 491 -37.16 15.28 1.82
C GLY A 491 -36.33 14.39 2.74
N PHE A 492 -35.01 14.60 2.82
CA PHE A 492 -34.16 13.95 3.83
C PHE A 492 -34.22 14.67 5.17
N CYS A 493 -34.18 13.90 6.27
CA CYS A 493 -33.93 14.45 7.59
C CYS A 493 -32.44 14.31 7.90
N LYS A 494 -31.77 15.44 8.09
CA LYS A 494 -30.38 15.46 8.56
C LYS A 494 -30.34 15.99 9.98
N PRO A 495 -29.37 15.62 10.81
CA PRO A 495 -29.26 16.19 12.14
C PRO A 495 -29.18 17.73 12.11
N SER A 496 -29.81 18.42 13.06
CA SER A 496 -29.90 19.90 13.10
C SER A 496 -28.54 20.62 13.15
N PHE A 497 -27.48 19.89 13.47
CA PHE A 497 -26.13 20.44 13.48
C PHE A 497 -25.49 20.56 12.08
N TRP A 498 -26.05 19.92 11.05
CA TRP A 498 -25.67 20.10 9.64
C TRP A 498 -26.26 21.37 9.05
N ARG A 499 -27.08 22.11 9.81
CA ARG A 499 -27.60 23.40 9.37
C ARG A 499 -26.50 24.45 9.42
N CYS A 500 -26.24 25.11 8.31
CA CYS A 500 -25.39 26.30 8.25
C CYS A 500 -23.93 26.07 8.65
N ASP A 501 -23.40 24.88 8.38
CA ASP A 501 -22.00 24.53 8.68
C ASP A 501 -21.05 24.78 7.49
N GLY A 502 -21.60 25.26 6.37
CA GLY A 502 -20.86 25.65 5.17
C GLY A 502 -20.62 24.50 4.21
N VAL A 503 -21.23 23.33 4.45
CA VAL A 503 -21.14 22.14 3.61
C VAL A 503 -22.53 21.74 3.14
N ASN A 504 -22.65 21.35 1.87
CA ASN A 504 -23.91 20.83 1.33
C ASN A 504 -24.09 19.36 1.72
N ASP A 505 -24.52 19.12 2.95
CA ASP A 505 -24.80 17.79 3.48
C ASP A 505 -26.19 17.27 3.10
N CYS A 506 -27.14 18.15 2.80
CA CYS A 506 -28.43 17.78 2.23
C CYS A 506 -28.32 17.34 0.76
N GLY A 507 -27.23 17.68 0.06
CA GLY A 507 -27.06 17.48 -1.39
C GLY A 507 -27.84 18.47 -2.26
N ASP A 508 -28.80 19.20 -1.69
CA ASP A 508 -29.64 20.21 -2.34
C ASP A 508 -29.47 21.64 -1.80
N ASN A 509 -28.45 21.87 -0.95
CA ASN A 509 -28.12 23.12 -0.25
C ASN A 509 -29.21 23.64 0.71
N THR A 510 -30.21 22.85 1.08
CA THR A 510 -31.29 23.33 1.97
C THR A 510 -30.82 23.59 3.39
N ASP A 511 -29.89 22.78 3.86
CA ASP A 511 -29.16 22.94 5.11
C ASP A 511 -28.43 24.29 5.22
N GLU A 512 -28.02 24.85 4.08
CA GLU A 512 -27.35 26.14 3.96
C GLU A 512 -28.30 27.30 3.63
N GLU A 513 -29.59 27.02 3.42
CA GLU A 513 -30.57 28.04 3.14
C GLU A 513 -31.26 28.56 4.43
N ASN A 514 -31.35 29.89 4.52
CA ASN A 514 -32.08 30.60 5.58
C ASN A 514 -31.52 30.38 7.00
N CYS A 515 -30.22 30.19 7.09
CA CYS A 515 -29.40 30.49 8.26
C CYS A 515 -29.69 31.93 8.67
N GLY A 516 -30.18 32.16 9.90
CA GLY A 516 -30.58 33.49 10.40
C GLY A 516 -29.44 34.51 10.37
N ASN A 517 -29.20 35.06 9.18
CA ASN A 517 -28.06 35.88 8.86
C ASN A 517 -28.34 37.33 9.24
N CYS A 518 -27.24 38.02 9.58
CA CYS A 518 -27.10 39.46 9.58
C CYS A 518 -27.87 40.10 8.40
N LYS A 519 -28.37 41.33 8.56
CA LYS A 519 -29.22 41.99 7.55
C LYS A 519 -28.48 42.03 6.21
N ALA A 520 -29.22 42.00 5.09
CA ALA A 520 -28.63 42.20 3.76
C ALA A 520 -27.74 43.46 3.78
N GLN A 521 -26.43 43.29 3.52
CA GLN A 521 -25.31 44.24 3.68
C GLN A 521 -24.42 44.09 4.96
N GLU A 522 -24.49 42.96 5.66
CA GLU A 522 -23.60 42.66 6.80
C GLU A 522 -22.82 41.34 6.58
N PHE A 523 -21.49 41.39 6.78
CA PHE A 523 -20.55 40.26 6.81
C PHE A 523 -20.53 39.60 8.20
N ARG A 524 -20.52 38.26 8.24
CA ARG A 524 -20.52 37.46 9.48
C ARG A 524 -19.09 37.07 9.88
N CYS A 525 -18.64 37.58 11.02
CA CYS A 525 -17.40 37.20 11.67
C CYS A 525 -17.46 35.76 12.24
N ARG A 526 -16.31 35.13 12.46
CA ARG A 526 -16.17 33.76 12.98
C ARG A 526 -16.68 33.62 14.41
N ASN A 527 -16.59 34.68 15.22
CA ASN A 527 -17.23 34.82 16.53
C ASN A 527 -18.75 35.07 16.47
N SER A 528 -19.38 34.89 15.30
CA SER A 528 -20.81 35.12 15.05
C SER A 528 -21.27 36.58 15.20
N ARG A 529 -20.34 37.55 15.21
CA ARG A 529 -20.64 38.99 15.17
C ARG A 529 -20.92 39.45 13.72
N CYS A 530 -21.85 40.37 13.55
CA CYS A 530 -22.17 40.97 12.26
C CYS A 530 -21.48 42.33 12.12
N ILE A 531 -20.76 42.56 11.02
CA ILE A 531 -20.21 43.88 10.65
C ILE A 531 -20.73 44.28 9.26
N PRO A 532 -20.84 45.56 8.92
CA PRO A 532 -21.17 46.00 7.56
C PRO A 532 -20.19 45.44 6.51
N THR A 533 -20.66 45.01 5.32
CA THR A 533 -19.78 44.49 4.24
C THR A 533 -18.74 45.50 3.76
N GLN A 534 -18.93 46.80 4.00
CA GLN A 534 -17.92 47.84 3.72
C GLN A 534 -16.67 47.75 4.60
N LYS A 535 -16.76 46.99 5.70
CA LYS A 535 -15.67 46.74 6.63
C LYS A 535 -14.95 45.42 6.39
N GLN A 536 -15.35 44.69 5.35
CA GLN A 536 -14.63 43.52 4.89
C GLN A 536 -13.43 43.98 4.06
N CYS A 537 -12.24 43.47 4.35
CA CYS A 537 -11.00 43.77 3.61
C CYS A 537 -10.62 45.26 3.62
N ASN A 538 -10.88 45.97 4.72
CA ASN A 538 -10.59 47.40 4.89
C ASN A 538 -9.25 47.67 5.62
N GLY A 539 -8.52 46.62 6.02
CA GLY A 539 -7.25 46.68 6.74
C GLY A 539 -7.38 46.85 8.26
N TYR A 540 -8.59 46.79 8.83
CA TYR A 540 -8.85 46.91 10.27
C TYR A 540 -9.60 45.67 10.78
N ASN A 541 -9.22 45.19 11.96
CA ASN A 541 -9.93 44.09 12.63
C ASN A 541 -11.22 44.63 13.30
N ASP A 542 -12.27 44.83 12.51
CA ASP A 542 -13.59 45.26 12.97
C ASP A 542 -14.37 44.10 13.61
N CYS A 543 -14.08 42.84 13.24
CA CYS A 543 -14.66 41.65 13.86
C CYS A 543 -14.15 41.37 15.29
N GLY A 544 -12.98 41.89 15.66
CA GLY A 544 -12.26 41.59 16.90
C GLY A 544 -11.45 40.28 16.84
N ASP A 545 -11.83 39.34 15.97
CA ASP A 545 -11.17 38.04 15.73
C ASP A 545 -10.42 37.97 14.39
N GLY A 546 -10.37 39.06 13.62
CA GLY A 546 -9.69 39.20 12.33
C GLY A 546 -10.38 38.51 11.15
N SER A 547 -11.62 38.02 11.33
CA SER A 547 -12.33 37.26 10.29
C SER A 547 -12.62 38.08 9.02
N ASP A 548 -12.86 39.38 9.19
CA ASP A 548 -13.18 40.35 8.14
C ASP A 548 -12.03 40.66 7.18
N GLU A 549 -10.80 40.40 7.61
CA GLU A 549 -9.59 40.67 6.84
C GLU A 549 -8.94 39.39 6.30
N SER A 550 -9.59 38.24 6.50
CA SER A 550 -9.00 36.91 6.30
C SER A 550 -9.36 36.24 4.96
N GLN A 551 -10.46 36.66 4.33
CA GLN A 551 -10.97 36.14 3.04
C GLN A 551 -11.01 37.25 1.97
N CYS A 552 -9.85 37.79 1.61
CA CYS A 552 -9.71 38.87 0.63
C CYS A 552 -8.98 38.36 -0.63
N GLU A 553 -9.36 38.84 -1.82
CA GLU A 553 -8.72 38.47 -3.11
C GLU A 553 -7.22 38.87 -3.20
N LYS A 554 -6.73 39.73 -2.29
CA LYS A 554 -5.32 40.11 -2.17
C LYS A 554 -4.93 40.15 -0.71
N SER A 555 -3.76 39.61 -0.37
CA SER A 555 -3.17 39.75 0.97
C SER A 555 -2.91 41.22 1.29
N ILE A 556 -3.59 41.74 2.31
CA ILE A 556 -3.45 43.13 2.76
C ILE A 556 -2.39 43.16 3.87
N ALA A 557 -1.47 44.12 3.77
CA ALA A 557 -0.48 44.39 4.81
C ALA A 557 -1.13 45.10 5.99
N VAL A 558 -1.14 44.47 7.16
CA VAL A 558 -1.78 44.94 8.40
C VAL A 558 -0.77 45.11 9.53
N HIS A 559 -1.18 45.81 10.58
CA HIS A 559 -0.40 45.89 11.82
C HIS A 559 -0.30 44.50 12.49
N CYS A 560 0.92 44.14 12.89
CA CYS A 560 1.20 42.84 13.51
C CYS A 560 0.42 42.65 14.83
N SER A 561 -0.40 41.60 14.87
CA SER A 561 -1.09 41.09 16.06
C SER A 561 -0.86 39.57 16.19
N ALA A 562 -1.37 38.95 17.26
CA ALA A 562 -1.22 37.50 17.49
C ALA A 562 -1.88 36.62 16.41
N ILE A 563 -2.78 37.20 15.61
CA ILE A 563 -3.59 36.52 14.59
C ILE A 563 -3.22 36.91 13.15
N THR A 564 -2.11 37.61 12.95
CA THR A 564 -1.61 37.99 11.61
C THR A 564 -0.30 37.26 11.31
N TYR A 565 -0.10 36.81 10.07
CA TYR A 565 1.15 36.16 9.67
C TYR A 565 2.25 37.20 9.48
N LYS A 566 3.42 36.98 10.08
CA LYS A 566 4.56 37.90 10.01
C LYS A 566 5.61 37.39 9.01
N CYS A 567 5.74 38.10 7.88
CA CYS A 567 6.77 37.87 6.87
C CYS A 567 8.18 38.18 7.41
N LYS A 568 9.21 37.63 6.77
CA LYS A 568 10.62 37.79 7.18
C LYS A 568 11.11 39.24 7.08
N ASN A 569 10.52 40.04 6.20
CA ASN A 569 10.73 41.49 6.07
C ASN A 569 10.03 42.34 7.17
N ASN A 570 9.46 41.73 8.21
CA ASN A 570 8.67 42.37 9.29
C ASN A 570 7.31 42.95 8.86
N GLN A 571 6.82 42.66 7.65
CA GLN A 571 5.47 42.98 7.22
C GLN A 571 4.50 41.90 7.75
N CYS A 572 3.32 42.29 8.22
CA CYS A 572 2.29 41.35 8.64
C CYS A 572 1.13 41.33 7.63
N ILE A 573 0.61 40.15 7.33
CA ILE A 573 -0.52 39.93 6.41
C ILE A 573 -1.70 39.32 7.17
N SER A 574 -2.92 39.70 6.81
CA SER A 574 -4.16 39.25 7.44
C SER A 574 -4.78 38.00 6.81
N LYS A 575 -4.20 37.50 5.71
CA LYS A 575 -4.71 36.33 4.98
C LYS A 575 -4.72 35.09 5.88
N LEU A 576 -5.77 34.28 5.77
CA LEU A 576 -5.85 32.97 6.40
C LEU A 576 -4.97 31.99 5.63
N ASN A 577 -4.11 31.24 6.34
CA ASN A 577 -3.26 30.19 5.77
C ASN A 577 -2.26 30.60 4.68
N PRO A 578 -1.55 31.74 4.80
CA PRO A 578 -0.67 32.23 3.73
C PRO A 578 0.61 31.41 3.58
N MET A 579 0.91 30.50 4.52
CA MET A 579 2.12 29.69 4.46
C MET A 579 1.91 28.49 3.54
N CYS A 580 2.76 28.38 2.52
CA CYS A 580 2.80 27.24 1.61
C CYS A 580 1.51 26.99 0.83
N ASP A 581 0.63 27.98 0.69
CA ASP A 581 -0.63 27.86 -0.05
C ASP A 581 -0.45 27.89 -1.58
N GLY A 582 0.77 28.17 -2.05
CA GLY A 582 1.16 28.21 -3.46
C GLY A 582 1.05 29.60 -4.08
N GLU A 583 0.65 30.62 -3.33
CA GLU A 583 0.61 32.02 -3.73
C GLU A 583 1.70 32.80 -2.99
N THR A 584 2.38 33.73 -3.66
CA THR A 584 3.35 34.61 -3.00
C THR A 584 2.63 35.82 -2.40
N ASP A 585 2.20 35.72 -1.15
CA ASP A 585 1.56 36.76 -0.36
C ASP A 585 2.54 37.71 0.31
N CYS A 586 3.67 37.19 0.78
CA CYS A 586 4.73 38.05 1.32
C CYS A 586 5.54 38.68 0.18
N ALA A 587 5.79 39.99 0.26
CA ALA A 587 6.57 40.71 -0.75
C ALA A 587 8.01 40.17 -0.92
N ASP A 588 8.53 39.45 0.08
CA ASP A 588 9.84 38.78 0.06
C ASP A 588 9.76 37.28 -0.28
N GLY A 589 8.56 36.75 -0.55
CA GLY A 589 8.29 35.33 -0.80
C GLY A 589 8.65 34.39 0.35
N SER A 590 8.71 34.92 1.58
CA SER A 590 9.09 34.15 2.77
C SER A 590 8.08 33.09 3.18
N ASP A 591 6.81 33.32 2.84
CA ASP A 591 5.67 32.42 3.00
C ASP A 591 5.78 31.12 2.18
N GLU A 592 6.47 31.14 1.04
CA GLU A 592 6.65 29.99 0.15
C GLU A 592 8.09 29.39 0.17
N ALA A 593 9.02 30.01 0.90
CA ALA A 593 10.44 29.67 0.84
C ALA A 593 10.81 28.35 1.55
N GLU A 594 10.06 27.92 2.57
CA GLU A 594 10.37 26.75 3.43
C GLU A 594 9.33 25.62 3.35
N CYS A 595 8.89 25.34 2.13
CA CYS A 595 7.75 24.48 1.85
C CYS A 595 8.03 22.97 1.66
N LYS A 596 9.07 22.43 2.32
CA LYS A 596 9.50 21.01 2.18
C LYS A 596 8.80 20.06 3.16
N CYS A 597 7.48 20.17 3.35
CA CYS A 597 6.69 19.36 4.28
C CYS A 597 5.40 18.84 3.63
N GLY A 598 4.77 17.81 4.21
CA GLY A 598 3.40 17.40 3.89
C GLY A 598 3.18 16.81 2.49
N ILE A 599 4.24 16.45 1.76
CA ILE A 599 4.15 15.86 0.41
C ILE A 599 4.14 14.33 0.53
N LYS A 600 3.18 13.67 -0.13
CA LYS A 600 3.20 12.21 -0.32
C LYS A 600 3.93 11.86 -1.62
N PRO A 601 5.08 11.14 -1.58
CA PRO A 601 5.79 10.73 -2.79
C PRO A 601 5.02 9.71 -3.65
N TYR A 602 3.95 9.10 -3.12
CA TYR A 602 3.12 8.09 -3.78
C TYR A 602 1.64 8.50 -3.79
N LYS A 603 0.98 8.43 -4.96
CA LYS A 603 -0.48 8.58 -5.09
C LYS A 603 -1.10 7.18 -5.18
N SER A 604 -1.71 6.71 -4.10
CA SER A 604 -2.57 5.51 -4.10
C SER A 604 -4.05 5.93 -4.16
N SER A 605 -4.88 5.11 -4.81
CA SER A 605 -6.29 5.34 -5.08
C SER A 605 -7.14 5.43 -3.80
N ARG A 606 -8.10 6.36 -3.81
CA ARG A 606 -9.03 6.69 -2.73
C ARG A 606 -9.98 5.52 -2.42
N ILE A 607 -9.91 4.92 -1.23
CA ILE A 607 -10.89 3.92 -0.76
C ILE A 607 -11.13 4.08 0.77
N VAL A 608 -12.39 3.91 1.20
CA VAL A 608 -12.97 4.27 2.51
C VAL A 608 -13.14 3.06 3.45
N GLY A 609 -13.02 3.30 4.77
CA GLY A 609 -13.22 2.34 5.88
C GLY A 609 -11.93 1.64 6.29
N GLY A 610 -11.56 1.65 7.58
CA GLY A 610 -10.23 1.27 8.11
C GLY A 610 -9.53 0.13 7.37
N LYS A 611 -8.37 0.42 6.75
CA LYS A 611 -7.56 -0.55 5.99
C LYS A 611 -6.08 -0.45 6.37
N ASP A 612 -5.35 -1.50 6.06
CA ASP A 612 -3.90 -1.50 6.02
C ASP A 612 -3.38 -0.36 5.14
N SER A 613 -2.41 0.38 5.66
CA SER A 613 -1.68 1.41 4.93
C SER A 613 -0.71 0.79 3.94
N ASN A 614 -0.48 1.47 2.82
CA ASN A 614 0.63 1.11 1.93
C ASN A 614 1.97 1.60 2.50
N ASP A 615 3.07 0.98 2.07
CA ASP A 615 4.42 1.41 2.43
C ASP A 615 4.69 2.85 1.96
N GLY A 616 5.20 3.69 2.87
CA GLY A 616 5.50 5.10 2.59
C GLY A 616 4.27 6.01 2.36
N GLU A 617 3.04 5.54 2.62
CA GLU A 617 1.82 6.35 2.44
C GLU A 617 1.70 7.49 3.47
N TRP A 618 2.21 7.27 4.68
CA TRP A 618 2.20 8.22 5.81
C TRP A 618 3.62 8.40 6.38
N PRO A 619 4.52 9.07 5.64
CA PRO A 619 5.96 9.10 5.95
C PRO A 619 6.31 9.90 7.21
N TRP A 620 5.36 10.64 7.78
CA TRP A 620 5.50 11.35 9.06
C TRP A 620 5.06 10.51 10.26
N GLN A 621 4.44 9.35 10.06
CA GLN A 621 4.04 8.47 11.15
C GLN A 621 5.26 7.88 11.85
N VAL A 622 5.25 7.90 13.18
CA VAL A 622 6.29 7.34 14.03
C VAL A 622 5.68 6.40 15.05
N SER A 623 6.39 5.31 15.34
CA SER A 623 6.07 4.38 16.42
C SER A 623 7.03 4.61 17.59
N LEU A 624 6.50 4.94 18.77
CA LEU A 624 7.27 5.09 20.01
C LEU A 624 7.22 3.78 20.80
N HIS A 625 8.39 3.17 20.98
CA HIS A 625 8.53 1.93 21.72
C HIS A 625 9.20 2.18 23.07
N MET A 626 8.72 1.48 24.09
CA MET A 626 9.44 1.35 25.34
C MET A 626 10.21 0.04 25.33
N LYS A 627 11.48 0.06 25.77
CA LYS A 627 12.37 -1.12 25.78
C LYS A 627 11.78 -2.37 26.43
N THR A 628 10.84 -2.19 27.36
CA THR A 628 10.21 -3.28 28.13
C THR A 628 8.81 -3.68 27.64
N GLN A 629 8.16 -2.88 26.78
CA GLN A 629 6.73 -3.07 26.42
C GLN A 629 6.48 -3.11 24.90
N GLY A 630 7.46 -2.76 24.07
CA GLY A 630 7.23 -2.59 22.64
C GLY A 630 6.48 -1.28 22.35
N HIS A 631 5.62 -1.28 21.32
CA HIS A 631 4.85 -0.10 20.91
C HIS A 631 3.90 0.38 22.03
N VAL A 632 3.99 1.66 22.37
CA VAL A 632 3.13 2.30 23.40
C VAL A 632 2.27 3.42 22.79
N CYS A 633 2.90 4.29 22.00
CA CYS A 633 2.24 5.45 21.42
C CYS A 633 2.73 5.74 19.99
N GLY A 634 1.93 6.48 19.24
CA GLY A 634 2.33 7.13 18.00
C GLY A 634 3.07 8.46 18.24
N ALA A 635 3.70 8.96 17.18
CA ALA A 635 4.21 10.32 17.10
C ALA A 635 4.26 10.79 15.64
N SER A 636 4.57 12.06 15.44
CA SER A 636 4.59 12.73 14.13
C SER A 636 5.93 13.42 13.88
N VAL A 637 6.54 13.18 12.71
CA VAL A 637 7.76 13.90 12.29
C VAL A 637 7.42 15.32 11.89
N ILE A 638 7.98 16.32 12.57
CA ILE A 638 7.82 17.75 12.22
C ILE A 638 9.09 18.36 11.65
N SER A 639 10.25 17.76 11.92
CA SER A 639 11.53 18.13 11.29
C SER A 639 12.47 16.93 11.28
N ASN A 640 13.69 17.11 10.75
CA ASN A 640 14.71 16.06 10.79
C ASN A 640 15.25 15.74 12.20
N ARG A 641 14.86 16.48 13.26
CA ARG A 641 15.30 16.22 14.64
C ARG A 641 14.16 16.18 15.65
N TRP A 642 12.97 16.67 15.30
CA TRP A 642 11.88 16.87 16.24
C TRP A 642 10.64 16.07 15.88
N LEU A 643 10.02 15.51 16.92
CA LEU A 643 8.74 14.82 16.86
C LEU A 643 7.71 15.49 17.78
N VAL A 644 6.45 15.38 17.41
CA VAL A 644 5.29 15.73 18.24
C VAL A 644 4.56 14.46 18.65
N THR A 645 4.17 14.35 19.92
CA THR A 645 3.35 13.27 20.47
C THR A 645 2.44 13.82 21.59
N ALA A 646 1.67 12.96 22.25
CA ALA A 646 0.81 13.34 23.38
C ALA A 646 1.61 13.39 24.70
N ALA A 647 1.24 14.27 25.61
CA ALA A 647 1.89 14.38 26.91
C ALA A 647 1.60 13.19 27.82
N HIS A 648 0.39 12.62 27.76
CA HIS A 648 0.00 11.46 28.56
C HIS A 648 0.85 10.21 28.23
N CYS A 649 1.38 10.11 27.01
CA CYS A 649 2.28 9.03 26.60
C CYS A 649 3.62 9.05 27.32
N VAL A 650 4.05 10.22 27.83
CA VAL A 650 5.37 10.43 28.44
C VAL A 650 5.29 10.74 29.95
N GLN A 651 4.13 10.54 30.58
CA GLN A 651 3.96 10.71 32.02
C GLN A 651 4.33 9.44 32.79
N ASP A 652 5.06 9.61 33.89
CA ASP A 652 5.47 8.49 34.76
C ASP A 652 4.26 7.82 35.42
N ASN A 653 4.32 6.49 35.55
CA ASN A 653 3.37 5.68 36.32
C ASN A 653 4.12 4.88 37.40
N GLU A 654 3.42 4.30 38.37
CA GLU A 654 4.00 3.58 39.53
C GLU A 654 4.98 2.46 39.11
N LYS A 655 4.77 1.86 37.93
CA LYS A 655 5.58 0.75 37.41
C LYS A 655 6.66 1.16 36.39
N PHE A 656 6.50 2.29 35.71
CA PHE A 656 7.31 2.64 34.53
C PHE A 656 7.58 4.15 34.45
N LYS A 657 8.84 4.52 34.22
CA LYS A 657 9.28 5.92 34.12
C LYS A 657 9.29 6.42 32.66
N TYR A 658 8.12 6.74 32.13
CA TYR A 658 7.94 7.23 30.75
C TYR A 658 8.54 8.62 30.50
N SER A 659 8.83 9.40 31.53
CA SER A 659 9.48 10.72 31.41
C SER A 659 10.96 10.64 30.99
N GLN A 660 11.58 9.47 31.15
CA GLN A 660 13.01 9.28 30.93
C GLN A 660 13.31 9.00 29.45
N PRO A 661 14.14 9.84 28.77
CA PRO A 661 14.46 9.66 27.35
C PRO A 661 15.11 8.30 27.02
N ASP A 662 15.92 7.77 27.94
CA ASP A 662 16.70 6.53 27.75
C ASP A 662 15.83 5.27 27.61
N GLN A 663 14.55 5.36 27.99
CA GLN A 663 13.59 4.25 27.92
C GLN A 663 12.93 4.12 26.55
N TRP A 664 13.06 5.15 25.70
CA TRP A 664 12.35 5.26 24.42
C TRP A 664 13.23 4.87 23.24
N GLU A 665 12.64 4.06 22.37
CA GLU A 665 13.13 3.71 21.05
C GLU A 665 12.15 4.24 20.00
N VAL A 666 12.63 5.07 19.09
CA VAL A 666 11.81 5.76 18.11
C VAL A 666 12.00 5.10 16.75
N TYR A 667 10.94 4.52 16.19
CA TYR A 667 10.97 3.90 14.87
C TYR A 667 10.28 4.79 13.84
N LEU A 668 11.06 5.30 12.89
CA LEU A 668 10.59 6.15 11.79
C LEU A 668 10.48 5.36 10.48
N GLY A 669 9.43 5.61 9.70
CA GLY A 669 9.18 4.88 8.44
C GLY A 669 8.81 3.41 8.66
N LEU A 670 8.27 3.09 9.83
CA LEU A 670 7.75 1.77 10.16
C LEU A 670 6.39 1.58 9.50
N LEU A 671 6.16 0.43 8.85
CA LEU A 671 4.84 0.01 8.38
C LEU A 671 4.29 -1.14 9.24
N ASN A 672 5.12 -2.16 9.48
CA ASN A 672 4.75 -3.35 10.23
C ASN A 672 5.55 -3.43 11.54
N GLN A 673 4.85 -3.51 12.68
CA GLN A 673 5.42 -3.66 14.02
C GLN A 673 6.31 -4.91 14.17
N GLY A 674 6.08 -5.95 13.36
CA GLY A 674 6.92 -7.15 13.31
C GLY A 674 8.23 -7.01 12.53
N GLU A 675 8.43 -5.91 11.80
CA GLU A 675 9.56 -5.65 10.90
C GLU A 675 10.32 -4.35 11.24
N THR A 676 10.65 -4.14 12.52
CA THR A 676 11.35 -2.93 12.99
C THR A 676 12.72 -2.70 12.34
N SER A 677 13.34 -3.73 11.76
CA SER A 677 14.63 -3.65 11.06
C SER A 677 14.61 -2.82 9.77
N LYS A 678 13.45 -2.66 9.11
CA LYS A 678 13.29 -1.83 7.91
C LYS A 678 13.09 -0.34 8.23
N SER A 679 12.83 -0.03 9.49
CA SER A 679 12.60 1.34 9.96
C SER A 679 13.89 1.97 10.47
N THR A 680 13.94 3.30 10.50
CA THR A 680 15.08 4.01 11.07
C THR A 680 14.88 4.13 12.58
N LEU A 681 15.67 3.39 13.36
CA LEU A 681 15.71 3.51 14.81
C LEU A 681 16.51 4.75 15.22
N LYS A 682 15.93 5.55 16.11
CA LYS A 682 16.56 6.69 16.79
C LYS A 682 16.31 6.63 18.29
N HIS A 683 17.19 7.25 19.06
CA HIS A 683 16.98 7.45 20.48
C HIS A 683 16.55 8.88 20.77
N VAL A 684 15.94 9.07 21.94
CA VAL A 684 15.47 10.37 22.40
C VAL A 684 16.54 11.02 23.26
N LYS A 685 16.91 12.26 22.91
CA LYS A 685 17.84 13.09 23.68
C LYS A 685 17.14 13.82 24.82
N ARG A 686 15.96 14.38 24.55
CA ARG A 686 15.12 15.01 25.57
C ARG A 686 13.63 14.92 25.20
N ILE A 687 12.81 14.89 26.23
CA ILE A 687 11.35 14.95 26.16
C ILE A 687 10.90 16.25 26.82
N ILE A 688 9.97 16.95 26.18
CA ILE A 688 9.42 18.22 26.65
C ILE A 688 7.90 18.09 26.63
N SER A 689 7.31 17.69 27.76
CA SER A 689 5.86 17.77 27.95
C SER A 689 5.43 19.21 28.18
N HIS A 690 4.24 19.58 27.71
CA HIS A 690 3.71 20.91 27.97
C HIS A 690 3.58 21.17 29.49
N PRO A 691 4.02 22.32 30.03
CA PRO A 691 4.09 22.56 31.47
C PRO A 691 2.72 22.67 32.14
N LEU A 692 1.67 23.00 31.36
CA LEU A 692 0.29 23.11 31.84
C LEU A 692 -0.54 21.84 31.57
N TYR A 693 0.11 20.70 31.28
CA TYR A 693 -0.59 19.44 31.08
C TYR A 693 -1.32 19.01 32.35
N ASP A 694 -2.62 18.72 32.23
CA ASP A 694 -3.46 18.19 33.30
C ASP A 694 -3.83 16.72 33.01
N HIS A 695 -3.51 15.84 33.95
CA HIS A 695 -3.75 14.40 33.87
C HIS A 695 -5.21 14.02 34.11
N LEU A 696 -6.02 14.89 34.74
CA LEU A 696 -7.43 14.62 34.99
C LEU A 696 -8.30 15.02 33.80
N SER A 697 -8.08 16.22 33.27
CA SER A 697 -8.86 16.74 32.15
C SER A 697 -8.25 16.44 30.79
N TYR A 698 -7.04 15.88 30.73
CA TYR A 698 -6.24 15.73 29.51
C TYR A 698 -6.02 17.05 28.76
N ASP A 699 -6.06 18.19 29.48
CA ASP A 699 -5.83 19.49 28.86
C ASP A 699 -4.33 19.70 28.63
N ASN A 700 -3.99 20.39 27.54
CA ASN A 700 -2.60 20.56 27.09
C ASN A 700 -1.83 19.26 26.86
N ASP A 701 -2.52 18.25 26.33
CA ASP A 701 -1.96 16.93 26.03
C ASP A 701 -1.07 16.95 24.76
N ILE A 702 0.08 17.59 24.87
CA ILE A 702 1.09 17.66 23.81
C ILE A 702 2.52 17.60 24.39
N ALA A 703 3.39 16.87 23.71
CA ALA A 703 4.80 16.76 24.06
C ALA A 703 5.68 16.78 22.81
N LEU A 704 6.92 17.26 22.98
CA LEU A 704 7.96 17.28 21.96
C LEU A 704 9.08 16.34 22.33
N MET A 705 9.58 15.58 21.37
CA MET A 705 10.74 14.71 21.55
C MET A 705 11.86 15.14 20.60
N GLU A 706 13.05 15.40 21.15
CA GLU A 706 14.27 15.68 20.37
C GLU A 706 15.02 14.38 20.14
N LEU A 707 15.33 14.06 18.89
CA LEU A 707 16.16 12.92 18.52
C LEU A 707 17.64 13.19 18.83
N ASP A 708 18.36 12.14 19.24
CA ASP A 708 19.80 12.16 19.50
C ASP A 708 20.61 12.69 18.29
N SER A 709 20.20 12.28 17.09
CA SER A 709 20.86 12.52 15.83
C SER A 709 19.82 12.83 14.74
N PRO A 710 20.13 13.70 13.77
CA PRO A 710 19.18 14.04 12.73
C PRO A 710 18.84 12.80 11.89
N VAL A 711 17.59 12.70 11.47
CA VAL A 711 17.12 11.67 10.54
C VAL A 711 17.31 12.13 9.09
N THR A 712 17.76 11.21 8.25
CA THR A 712 17.85 11.44 6.80
C THR A 712 16.47 11.31 6.19
N LEU A 713 15.93 12.41 5.65
CA LEU A 713 14.63 12.40 4.99
C LEU A 713 14.68 11.50 3.76
N SER A 714 13.65 10.68 3.59
CA SER A 714 13.53 9.67 2.54
C SER A 714 12.08 9.59 2.05
N GLN A 715 11.77 8.67 1.13
CA GLN A 715 10.39 8.47 0.66
C GLN A 715 9.45 8.00 1.77
N ASN A 716 9.97 7.32 2.80
CA ASN A 716 9.21 6.75 3.91
C ASN A 716 9.36 7.57 5.20
N ILE A 717 10.23 8.59 5.20
CA ILE A 717 10.47 9.48 6.34
C ILE A 717 10.45 10.93 5.85
N TRP A 718 9.32 11.61 6.07
CA TRP A 718 9.11 12.97 5.60
C TRP A 718 8.28 13.75 6.62
N PRO A 719 8.60 15.03 6.91
CA PRO A 719 7.86 15.79 7.91
C PRO A 719 6.46 16.18 7.43
N VAL A 720 5.49 16.15 8.35
CA VAL A 720 4.15 16.74 8.16
C VAL A 720 4.23 18.27 8.29
N CYS A 721 3.39 19.01 7.58
CA CYS A 721 3.35 20.46 7.76
C CYS A 721 2.68 20.83 9.09
N LEU A 722 3.26 21.79 9.79
CA LEU A 722 2.62 22.39 10.96
C LEU A 722 1.72 23.56 10.51
N PRO A 723 0.45 23.59 10.94
CA PRO A 723 -0.44 24.70 10.62
C PRO A 723 0.00 25.96 11.39
N GLU A 724 -0.16 27.13 10.77
CA GLU A 724 0.02 28.39 11.48
C GLU A 724 -1.02 28.58 12.59
N ALA A 725 -0.73 29.46 13.55
CA ALA A 725 -1.65 29.72 14.68
C ALA A 725 -3.02 30.27 14.21
N THR A 726 -3.04 30.90 13.03
CA THR A 726 -4.24 31.46 12.40
C THR A 726 -5.06 30.42 11.64
N HIS A 727 -4.49 29.24 11.38
CA HIS A 727 -5.11 28.23 10.52
C HIS A 727 -6.35 27.65 11.18
N ASP A 728 -7.40 27.45 10.38
CA ASP A 728 -8.62 26.79 10.82
C ASP A 728 -8.92 25.53 10.02
N PHE A 729 -9.31 24.48 10.75
CA PHE A 729 -9.87 23.28 10.16
C PHE A 729 -11.37 23.29 10.41
N PRO A 730 -12.20 23.62 9.39
CA PRO A 730 -13.65 23.77 9.57
C PRO A 730 -14.32 22.45 9.98
N ALA A 731 -15.45 22.56 10.68
CA ALA A 731 -16.30 21.42 10.97
C ALA A 731 -16.78 20.76 9.66
N GLY A 732 -16.98 19.44 9.68
CA GLY A 732 -17.37 18.66 8.51
C GLY A 732 -16.20 18.24 7.61
N LYS A 733 -15.02 18.88 7.72
CA LYS A 733 -13.84 18.55 6.90
C LYS A 733 -13.34 17.13 7.17
N SER A 734 -13.10 16.37 6.09
CA SER A 734 -12.45 15.05 6.15
C SER A 734 -10.98 15.18 6.56
N VAL A 735 -10.57 14.37 7.53
CA VAL A 735 -9.21 14.23 8.04
C VAL A 735 -8.85 12.75 8.19
N TRP A 736 -7.55 12.46 8.20
CA TRP A 736 -7.02 11.11 8.29
C TRP A 736 -6.36 10.88 9.63
N ILE A 737 -6.67 9.74 10.24
CA ILE A 737 -6.02 9.23 11.45
C ILE A 737 -5.25 7.97 11.11
N THR A 738 -4.06 7.82 11.71
CA THR A 738 -3.16 6.71 11.44
C THR A 738 -2.49 6.20 12.71
N GLY A 739 -2.36 4.88 12.83
CA GLY A 739 -1.69 4.26 13.96
C GLY A 739 -1.81 2.73 13.98
N TRP A 740 -1.27 2.13 15.03
CA TRP A 740 -1.22 0.67 15.23
C TRP A 740 -2.11 0.22 16.38
N GLY A 741 -3.06 1.03 16.82
CA GLY A 741 -3.91 0.75 17.96
C GLY A 741 -4.80 -0.48 17.80
N LYS A 742 -5.53 -0.80 18.86
CA LYS A 742 -6.47 -1.94 18.89
C LYS A 742 -7.54 -1.79 17.80
N LEU A 743 -7.79 -2.89 17.08
CA LEU A 743 -8.82 -2.91 16.02
C LEU A 743 -10.25 -3.01 16.57
N ARG A 744 -10.41 -3.52 17.80
CA ARG A 744 -11.69 -3.66 18.50
C ARG A 744 -11.48 -3.47 20.00
N GLU A 745 -12.43 -2.83 20.66
CA GLU A 745 -12.38 -2.55 22.11
C GLU A 745 -12.28 -3.83 22.96
N GLU A 746 -12.94 -4.91 22.54
CA GLU A 746 -13.05 -6.17 23.28
C GLU A 746 -11.88 -7.15 23.05
N VAL A 747 -10.96 -6.85 22.13
CA VAL A 747 -9.90 -7.78 21.70
C VAL A 747 -8.54 -7.13 21.95
N ASP A 748 -7.66 -7.80 22.70
CA ASP A 748 -6.28 -7.35 22.96
C ASP A 748 -5.34 -7.47 21.74
N ALA A 749 -5.89 -7.72 20.55
CA ALA A 749 -5.14 -7.77 19.31
C ALA A 749 -4.87 -6.35 18.79
N VAL A 750 -3.59 -5.99 18.83
CA VAL A 750 -3.04 -4.74 18.31
C VAL A 750 -2.70 -4.93 16.82
N ALA A 751 -2.91 -3.92 15.98
CA ALA A 751 -2.64 -4.05 14.55
C ALA A 751 -1.13 -4.18 14.28
N SER A 752 -0.72 -5.22 13.54
CA SER A 752 0.68 -5.40 13.16
C SER A 752 1.07 -4.44 12.04
N VAL A 753 0.18 -4.19 11.07
CA VAL A 753 0.36 -3.24 9.97
C VAL A 753 -0.29 -1.90 10.32
N LEU A 754 0.34 -0.80 9.93
CA LEU A 754 -0.17 0.57 10.14
C LEU A 754 -1.56 0.70 9.54
N GLN A 755 -2.53 1.11 10.35
CA GLN A 755 -3.89 1.35 9.91
C GLN A 755 -4.07 2.82 9.53
N LYS A 756 -5.01 3.07 8.62
CA LYS A 756 -5.48 4.42 8.28
C LYS A 756 -7.00 4.46 8.28
N ALA A 757 -7.57 5.58 8.74
CA ALA A 757 -9.00 5.81 8.69
C ALA A 757 -9.31 7.27 8.35
N GLU A 758 -10.38 7.47 7.57
CA GLU A 758 -10.91 8.80 7.26
C GLU A 758 -12.04 9.11 8.23
N VAL A 759 -11.94 10.24 8.93
CA VAL A 759 -12.92 10.73 9.90
C VAL A 759 -13.22 12.20 9.61
N ARG A 760 -14.27 12.76 10.23
CA ARG A 760 -14.65 14.18 10.02
C ARG A 760 -14.49 14.98 11.29
N ILE A 761 -14.10 16.24 11.15
CA ILE A 761 -14.05 17.18 12.27
C ILE A 761 -15.47 17.51 12.72
N ILE A 762 -15.72 17.41 14.02
CA ILE A 762 -17.01 17.68 14.63
C ILE A 762 -17.00 19.08 15.26
N ASN A 763 -18.12 19.80 15.10
CA ASN A 763 -18.28 21.12 15.66
C ASN A 763 -18.06 21.12 17.19
N SER A 764 -17.29 22.08 17.70
CA SER A 764 -16.91 22.16 19.11
C SER A 764 -18.09 22.34 20.07
N THR A 765 -19.21 22.93 19.62
CA THR A 765 -20.44 23.02 20.43
C THR A 765 -21.14 21.68 20.54
N VAL A 766 -21.17 20.91 19.44
CA VAL A 766 -21.76 19.56 19.40
C VAL A 766 -20.91 18.61 20.22
N CYS A 767 -19.59 18.65 20.06
CA CYS A 767 -18.69 17.79 20.82
C CYS A 767 -18.82 18.02 22.33
N ARG A 768 -18.93 19.28 22.78
CA ARG A 768 -19.20 19.59 24.19
C ARG A 768 -20.49 18.96 24.71
N LYS A 769 -21.57 19.03 23.93
CA LYS A 769 -22.85 18.38 24.29
C LYS A 769 -22.74 16.85 24.32
N LEU A 770 -21.97 16.26 23.41
CA LEU A 770 -21.77 14.81 23.34
C LEU A 770 -20.86 14.27 24.44
N MET A 771 -19.99 15.11 25.01
CA MET A 771 -18.98 14.74 26.01
C MET A 771 -19.22 15.42 27.36
N ASP A 772 -20.48 15.70 27.70
CA ASP A 772 -20.91 16.23 29.00
C ASP A 772 -20.12 17.47 29.49
N ASP A 773 -19.83 18.40 28.56
CA ASP A 773 -19.09 19.66 28.76
C ASP A 773 -17.62 19.54 29.21
N GLY A 774 -17.01 18.34 29.12
CA GLY A 774 -15.60 18.10 29.45
C GLY A 774 -14.56 18.58 28.43
N ILE A 775 -14.97 19.26 27.34
CA ILE A 775 -14.08 19.62 26.21
C ILE A 775 -13.61 21.06 26.31
N THR A 776 -12.29 21.25 26.24
CA THR A 776 -11.65 22.57 26.30
C THR A 776 -11.41 23.17 24.90
N PRO A 777 -11.21 24.50 24.76
CA PRO A 777 -10.82 25.13 23.50
C PRO A 777 -9.54 24.57 22.85
N ARG A 778 -8.66 23.94 23.65
CA ARG A 778 -7.40 23.34 23.18
C ARG A 778 -7.59 21.96 22.56
N MET A 779 -8.83 21.47 22.55
CA MET A 779 -9.20 20.18 21.97
C MET A 779 -9.97 20.36 20.66
N ILE A 780 -9.89 19.35 19.80
CA ILE A 780 -10.67 19.22 18.58
C ILE A 780 -11.20 17.80 18.52
N CYS A 781 -12.47 17.66 18.14
CA CYS A 781 -13.11 16.35 18.06
C CYS A 781 -13.21 15.92 16.61
N ALA A 782 -12.91 14.67 16.34
CA ALA A 782 -13.08 14.08 15.02
C ALA A 782 -13.53 12.64 15.15
N GLY A 783 -14.34 12.18 14.20
CA GLY A 783 -14.86 10.82 14.23
C GLY A 783 -15.98 10.60 13.24
N VAL A 784 -16.60 9.43 13.32
CA VAL A 784 -17.83 9.11 12.61
C VAL A 784 -18.93 8.92 13.65
N LEU A 785 -19.95 9.79 13.65
CA LEU A 785 -20.98 9.79 14.70
C LEU A 785 -21.85 8.52 14.70
N SER A 786 -21.98 7.82 13.56
CA SER A 786 -22.61 6.49 13.50
C SER A 786 -21.78 5.39 14.17
N GLY A 787 -20.53 5.66 14.54
CA GLY A 787 -19.60 4.70 15.13
C GLY A 787 -18.86 3.86 14.09
N GLY A 788 -18.07 2.89 14.57
CA GLY A 788 -17.35 1.90 13.76
C GLY A 788 -15.97 2.32 13.24
N VAL A 789 -15.63 3.61 13.20
CA VAL A 789 -14.31 4.11 12.81
C VAL A 789 -13.85 5.18 13.80
N ASP A 790 -12.77 4.90 14.53
CA ASP A 790 -12.20 5.77 15.56
C ASP A 790 -10.73 5.40 15.85
N ALA A 791 -10.00 6.30 16.51
CA ALA A 791 -8.69 5.97 17.08
C ALA A 791 -8.88 5.18 18.39
N CYS A 792 -8.00 4.21 18.66
CA CYS A 792 -8.12 3.35 19.84
C CYS A 792 -6.80 3.26 20.63
N GLN A 793 -6.77 2.45 21.69
CA GLN A 793 -5.56 2.32 22.52
C GLN A 793 -4.37 1.86 21.68
N GLY A 794 -3.26 2.60 21.75
CA GLY A 794 -2.06 2.42 20.92
C GLY A 794 -1.94 3.48 19.81
N ASP A 795 -3.04 4.15 19.43
CA ASP A 795 -2.98 5.27 18.48
C ASP A 795 -2.63 6.62 19.15
N SER A 796 -2.66 6.67 20.48
CA SER A 796 -2.32 7.84 21.30
C SER A 796 -1.02 8.50 20.86
N GLY A 797 -1.01 9.82 20.72
CA GLY A 797 0.14 10.58 20.22
C GLY A 797 0.33 10.54 18.70
N GLY A 798 -0.43 9.70 17.98
CA GLY A 798 -0.46 9.66 16.53
C GLY A 798 -1.02 10.95 15.89
N PRO A 799 -0.68 11.21 14.62
CA PRO A 799 -1.19 12.36 13.88
C PRO A 799 -2.64 12.21 13.45
N MET A 800 -3.40 13.30 13.59
CA MET A 800 -4.57 13.57 12.77
C MET A 800 -4.17 14.57 11.67
N THR A 801 -4.22 14.15 10.41
CA THR A 801 -3.75 14.95 9.27
C THR A 801 -4.88 15.41 8.35
N SER A 802 -4.82 16.64 7.88
CA SER A 802 -5.77 17.21 6.92
C SER A 802 -5.08 17.51 5.60
N THR A 803 -5.75 17.21 4.49
CA THR A 803 -5.28 17.59 3.15
C THR A 803 -5.78 18.99 2.81
N GLU A 804 -4.88 19.89 2.44
CA GLU A 804 -5.19 21.26 2.01
C GLU A 804 -5.29 21.40 0.48
N SER A 805 -5.77 22.55 0.00
CA SER A 805 -6.05 22.86 -1.42
C SER A 805 -4.84 22.67 -2.34
N ASN A 806 -3.63 22.89 -1.83
CA ASN A 806 -2.36 22.67 -2.50
C ASN A 806 -1.94 21.19 -2.60
N GLY A 807 -2.73 20.25 -2.08
CA GLY A 807 -2.46 18.82 -2.04
C GLY A 807 -1.47 18.36 -0.97
N ARG A 808 -1.06 19.26 -0.06
CA ARG A 808 -0.17 18.93 1.07
C ARG A 808 -0.97 18.55 2.32
N MET A 809 -0.31 17.83 3.21
CA MET A 809 -0.90 17.41 4.48
C MET A 809 -0.36 18.20 5.66
N PHE A 810 -1.29 18.69 6.47
CA PHE A 810 -1.04 19.45 7.69
C PHE A 810 -1.46 18.64 8.92
N LEU A 811 -0.74 18.82 10.01
CA LEU A 811 -1.05 18.20 11.30
C LEU A 811 -2.18 18.99 11.98
N ALA A 812 -3.41 18.50 11.84
CA ALA A 812 -4.59 19.13 12.41
C ALA A 812 -4.75 18.87 13.91
N GLY A 813 -4.33 17.70 14.37
CA GLY A 813 -4.35 17.36 15.79
C GLY A 813 -3.46 16.18 16.16
N VAL A 814 -3.37 15.91 17.46
CA VAL A 814 -2.66 14.76 18.05
C VAL A 814 -3.66 13.90 18.81
N VAL A 815 -3.69 12.58 18.57
CA VAL A 815 -4.60 11.65 19.25
C VAL A 815 -4.39 11.75 20.76
N SER A 816 -5.45 12.06 21.52
CA SER A 816 -5.38 12.29 22.96
C SER A 816 -6.18 11.25 23.74
N TRP A 817 -7.51 11.30 23.71
CA TRP A 817 -8.37 10.38 24.46
C TRP A 817 -9.76 10.19 23.81
N GLY A 818 -10.55 9.25 24.32
CA GLY A 818 -11.92 8.97 23.88
C GLY A 818 -12.71 8.12 24.90
N ASP A 819 -14.04 8.16 24.85
CA ASP A 819 -14.92 7.32 25.68
C ASP A 819 -15.23 6.00 24.95
N GLY A 820 -14.34 5.02 25.09
CA GLY A 820 -14.32 3.79 24.28
C GLY A 820 -13.72 4.01 22.90
N CYS A 821 -13.86 3.03 22.01
CA CYS A 821 -13.39 3.13 20.62
C CYS A 821 -14.51 2.82 19.63
N GLY A 822 -14.84 3.77 18.75
CA GLY A 822 -15.79 3.53 17.66
C GLY A 822 -17.24 3.35 18.13
N ARG A 823 -17.57 3.85 19.31
CA ARG A 823 -18.94 3.85 19.83
C ARG A 823 -19.78 4.94 19.15
N ARG A 824 -21.08 4.67 18.98
CA ARG A 824 -22.01 5.65 18.38
C ARG A 824 -22.08 6.91 19.26
N ASN A 825 -22.06 8.08 18.64
CA ASN A 825 -22.07 9.40 19.29
C ASN A 825 -20.93 9.69 20.29
N ARG A 826 -19.86 8.89 20.30
CA ARG A 826 -18.66 9.13 21.11
C ARG A 826 -17.45 9.29 20.19
N PRO A 827 -17.13 10.53 19.78
CA PRO A 827 -15.99 10.78 18.90
C PRO A 827 -14.66 10.76 19.65
N GLY A 828 -13.58 10.48 18.93
CA GLY A 828 -12.23 10.68 19.40
C GLY A 828 -11.90 12.16 19.64
N ILE A 829 -11.08 12.42 20.65
CA ILE A 829 -10.66 13.75 21.07
C ILE A 829 -9.16 13.89 20.83
N TYR A 830 -8.81 14.99 20.19
CA TYR A 830 -7.47 15.29 19.73
C TYR A 830 -7.02 16.64 20.28
N THR A 831 -5.73 16.79 20.53
CA THR A 831 -5.14 18.08 20.90
C THR A 831 -5.05 18.97 19.66
N ARG A 832 -5.58 20.20 19.73
CA ARG A 832 -5.60 21.17 18.62
C ARG A 832 -4.22 21.79 18.44
N VAL A 833 -3.51 21.43 17.36
CA VAL A 833 -2.11 21.83 17.15
C VAL A 833 -1.93 23.32 16.87
N THR A 834 -2.94 24.00 16.30
CA THR A 834 -2.89 25.44 15.99
C THR A 834 -2.67 26.30 17.24
N GLU A 835 -3.21 25.89 18.39
CA GLU A 835 -3.03 26.59 19.68
C GLU A 835 -1.59 26.49 20.20
N TYR A 836 -0.84 25.47 19.80
CA TYR A 836 0.53 25.21 20.28
C TYR A 836 1.60 25.60 19.26
N ARG A 837 1.23 26.20 18.11
CA ARG A 837 2.20 26.56 17.06
C ARG A 837 3.33 27.46 17.56
N SER A 838 2.99 28.45 18.39
CA SER A 838 3.94 29.37 19.02
C SER A 838 4.90 28.65 19.97
N TRP A 839 4.37 27.78 20.82
CA TRP A 839 5.13 26.96 21.76
C TRP A 839 6.07 25.98 21.04
N ILE A 840 5.59 25.29 20.00
CA ILE A 840 6.43 24.41 19.18
C ILE A 840 7.60 25.19 18.59
N ARG A 841 7.34 26.39 18.06
CA ARG A 841 8.39 27.25 17.48
C ARG A 841 9.42 27.68 18.50
N GLU A 842 8.98 28.08 19.69
CA GLU A 842 9.86 28.51 20.78
C GLU A 842 10.79 27.37 21.24
N MET A 843 10.26 26.16 21.37
CA MET A 843 11.02 25.02 21.90
C MET A 843 11.92 24.35 20.85
N THR A 844 11.50 24.35 19.59
CA THR A 844 12.15 23.54 18.52
C THR A 844 12.85 24.36 17.45
N GLY A 845 12.45 25.62 17.25
CA GLY A 845 12.85 26.45 16.11
C GLY A 845 12.18 26.08 14.78
N VAL A 846 11.19 25.17 14.79
CA VAL A 846 10.39 24.72 13.63
C VAL A 846 9.07 25.47 13.56
#